data_AF-F8Q5K5-F1
#
_entry.id   AF-F8Q5K5-F1
#
_cell.length_a   1.000
_cell.length_b   1.000
_cell.length_c   1.000
_cell.angle_alpha   90.00
_cell.angle_beta   90.00
_cell.angle_gamma   90.00
#
_symmetry.space_group_name_H-M   'P 1'
#
loop_
_entity.id
_entity.type
_entity.pdbx_description
1 polymer ?
#
loop_
_entity_poly.entity_id
_entity_poly.type
_entity_poly.pdbx_seq_one_letter_code
_entity_poly.pdbx_strand_id
1 'polypeptide(L)'
;MELRQDKRSEHAEGDLLDTPGREKQWGEGPDTPLAARAKRSRASVGGTKGVTLTLRDQEKHIDNLKKENFNIKLRVHFLEERLAQLAPDQIDAALKQNINLKIEVQQRGMEMKKLKKLVLELERELERSQRGAGGSRERERELEEKLQERERELRELRRGHISEADDVALRDSEARNVELEEELENVRGLLEDNMEEIDRLREIVERRGDDSMAEGGESRRDRLKRRMEELEAENEDLRARIEEQNELVESRAQILEEREEREVVEDNLNALRDKLAAATIELQQKDDDIEMKNREIDVLVAEHDRIVEVVEQEWRGEVEEARGQVEELRDVLAERETESKDLRLNISELEANTNDLHAKFEAALAHLEREAEDKDAEISATNREIEKLGEQVYLLEEENDKLKEESDRIREEEAVERERLEALAAALKEEELAQHIEDLVEEVQRERDARQRLEVEMEKCDQDHDAEIRRERRALEAKESALQSALNDLARTQSLLAQRESDLDAVQSALQTLEAESKKLGESHTTARFSLQLEVDRLKRDVERLEDELSRARKGIDERENKTRDRDGMIDKLHAENRDLASQLAAQTQARLNVSEKLDGVQAGLKNAESELSTSRTKASELEQRLSKDQRSLLAAESQYRDQLTERNTLLLTIYQYMDKILGVDKTPKKGSQAETKPFTNFSVFHDNLITRLKALSQIQLDFDKRCKEAEARFTEKLTDMRKQLDNRWKQIDKFESSVKAYGEAKATWRRKYTAKEGELEALKATAAELTTQLSSSRRPAQGDTAEVKSLMARAINAEKRLTVTQNQLLHSEEKIANMIQKTVTVDSKWEARVKEYEARIKAAEEKYKRERQGGKERVVELESQIKSLERQHELAVKRSNQLENVAETNKVATGRTR
;
A
#
# COMPACT_ATOMS: atom_id res chain seq x y z
N MET A 1 -50.83 44.16 -1.60
CA MET A 1 -52.28 44.02 -1.75
C MET A 1 -52.56 42.76 -2.55
N GLU A 2 -53.43 41.94 -2.01
CA GLU A 2 -53.83 40.61 -2.44
C GLU A 2 -54.75 40.59 -3.68
N LEU A 3 -55.02 39.35 -4.12
CA LEU A 3 -56.17 38.82 -4.88
C LEU A 3 -55.86 38.54 -6.37
N ARG A 4 -55.73 37.26 -6.79
CA ARG A 4 -56.78 36.23 -7.03
C ARG A 4 -57.82 36.74 -8.06
N GLN A 5 -58.32 36.02 -9.07
CA GLN A 5 -58.48 34.58 -9.34
C GLN A 5 -59.04 34.42 -10.80
N ASP A 6 -59.25 33.16 -11.20
CA ASP A 6 -60.10 32.64 -12.30
C ASP A 6 -59.45 32.40 -13.67
N LYS A 7 -59.23 31.14 -14.12
CA LYS A 7 -60.13 30.03 -14.48
C LYS A 7 -60.87 30.21 -15.82
N ARG A 8 -60.55 29.31 -16.77
CA ARG A 8 -61.41 28.68 -17.81
C ARG A 8 -60.60 27.53 -18.44
N SER A 9 -60.96 26.26 -18.19
CA SER A 9 -61.88 25.39 -18.98
C SER A 9 -61.27 25.04 -20.35
N GLU A 10 -61.16 23.80 -20.81
CA GLU A 10 -62.20 22.75 -20.85
C GLU A 10 -61.62 21.33 -20.91
N HIS A 11 -62.50 20.42 -20.48
CA HIS A 11 -62.44 18.96 -20.40
C HIS A 11 -62.68 18.25 -21.75
N ALA A 12 -62.12 17.04 -21.90
CA ALA A 12 -62.83 15.78 -22.24
C ALA A 12 -61.77 14.65 -22.35
N GLU A 13 -61.65 13.76 -21.37
CA GLU A 13 -62.31 12.43 -21.27
C GLU A 13 -61.82 11.42 -22.34
N GLY A 14 -61.41 10.19 -22.05
CA GLY A 14 -61.39 9.37 -20.82
C GLY A 14 -60.31 8.26 -21.00
N ASP A 15 -59.64 7.85 -19.92
CA ASP A 15 -60.07 6.80 -18.98
C ASP A 15 -59.60 5.41 -19.44
N LEU A 16 -58.58 4.85 -18.78
CA LEU A 16 -58.71 3.58 -18.04
C LEU A 16 -57.41 3.24 -17.27
N LEU A 17 -57.58 2.97 -15.96
CA LEU A 17 -56.70 2.27 -15.01
C LEU A 17 -55.75 3.08 -14.10
N ASP A 18 -56.41 3.72 -13.14
CA ASP A 18 -56.15 3.83 -11.69
C ASP A 18 -55.08 2.89 -11.05
N THR A 19 -53.98 3.49 -10.55
CA THR A 19 -53.49 3.61 -9.15
C THR A 19 -52.51 2.54 -8.60
N PRO A 20 -51.73 2.83 -7.52
CA PRO A 20 -50.73 3.90 -7.41
C PRO A 20 -49.40 3.40 -6.77
N GLY A 21 -48.31 4.17 -6.89
CA GLY A 21 -47.31 4.21 -5.82
C GLY A 21 -45.83 4.22 -6.21
N ARG A 22 -45.25 5.42 -6.04
CA ARG A 22 -43.92 5.70 -5.48
C ARG A 22 -42.72 5.77 -6.43
N GLU A 23 -42.37 7.03 -6.69
CA GLU A 23 -41.10 7.59 -7.12
C GLU A 23 -39.83 6.83 -6.68
N LYS A 24 -38.90 6.64 -7.64
CA LYS A 24 -37.50 7.02 -7.41
C LYS A 24 -36.81 7.31 -8.73
N GLN A 25 -36.50 8.60 -8.92
CA GLN A 25 -35.77 9.17 -10.03
C GLN A 25 -34.28 8.82 -9.90
N TRP A 26 -33.68 8.52 -11.06
CA TRP A 26 -32.32 8.08 -11.25
C TRP A 26 -31.33 9.25 -11.07
N GLY A 27 -30.19 8.98 -10.42
CA GLY A 27 -29.05 9.88 -10.36
C GLY A 27 -27.79 9.16 -9.87
N GLU A 28 -26.75 9.24 -10.69
CA GLU A 28 -25.30 9.08 -10.41
C GLU A 28 -24.68 7.69 -10.20
N GLY A 29 -23.89 7.28 -11.22
CA GLY A 29 -22.44 7.01 -11.11
C GLY A 29 -21.96 5.76 -10.36
N PRO A 30 -21.31 4.78 -11.03
CA PRO A 30 -20.65 3.67 -10.35
C PRO A 30 -19.24 4.08 -9.87
N ASP A 31 -19.09 4.29 -8.56
CA ASP A 31 -17.79 4.24 -7.91
C ASP A 31 -17.22 2.83 -8.02
N THR A 32 -16.01 2.75 -8.57
CA THR A 32 -15.23 1.51 -8.74
C THR A 32 -14.55 1.17 -7.40
N PRO A 33 -14.80 0.00 -6.77
CA PRO A 33 -14.07 -0.37 -5.56
C PRO A 33 -12.71 -0.97 -5.93
N LEU A 34 -11.68 -0.31 -5.43
CA LEU A 34 -10.28 -0.73 -5.39
C LEU A 34 -10.11 -2.16 -4.85
N ALA A 35 -9.14 -2.86 -5.44
CA ALA A 35 -8.76 -4.23 -5.14
C ALA A 35 -8.39 -4.45 -3.67
N ALA A 36 -9.27 -5.11 -2.92
CA ALA A 36 -8.93 -5.68 -1.62
C ALA A 36 -8.28 -7.06 -1.81
N ARG A 37 -6.99 -7.10 -1.46
CA ARG A 37 -6.12 -8.26 -1.23
C ARG A 37 -6.87 -9.49 -0.70
N ALA A 38 -6.93 -10.54 -1.53
CA ALA A 38 -7.42 -11.85 -1.15
C ALA A 38 -6.54 -12.47 -0.04
N LYS A 39 -7.09 -12.59 1.18
CA LYS A 39 -6.54 -13.47 2.22
C LYS A 39 -7.23 -14.83 2.12
N ARG A 40 -6.43 -15.84 1.77
CA ARG A 40 -6.80 -17.26 1.77
C ARG A 40 -7.42 -17.66 3.11
N SER A 41 -8.61 -18.24 3.07
CA SER A 41 -9.25 -18.94 4.18
C SER A 41 -8.49 -20.23 4.47
N ARG A 42 -7.88 -20.33 5.66
CA ARG A 42 -7.38 -21.58 6.21
C ARG A 42 -8.47 -22.15 7.10
N ALA A 43 -8.93 -23.35 6.76
CA ALA A 43 -9.94 -24.09 7.49
C ALA A 43 -9.51 -24.30 8.96
N SER A 44 -10.41 -23.96 9.89
CA SER A 44 -10.33 -24.35 11.29
C SER A 44 -11.61 -25.11 11.64
N VAL A 45 -11.42 -26.39 11.96
CA VAL A 45 -12.38 -27.29 12.58
C VAL A 45 -12.82 -26.71 13.93
N GLY A 46 -14.13 -26.69 14.19
CA GLY A 46 -14.69 -26.26 15.47
C GLY A 46 -16.22 -26.31 15.47
N GLY A 47 -16.76 -27.46 15.87
CA GLY A 47 -18.20 -27.72 15.89
C GLY A 47 -18.95 -26.91 16.95
N THR A 48 -20.00 -26.22 16.51
CA THR A 48 -21.08 -25.70 17.36
C THR A 48 -22.25 -26.67 17.37
N LYS A 49 -22.69 -27.03 18.57
CA LYS A 49 -23.83 -27.90 18.85
C LYS A 49 -25.11 -27.35 18.22
N GLY A 50 -25.57 -27.99 17.14
CA GLY A 50 -26.88 -27.76 16.55
C GLY A 50 -27.97 -28.40 17.41
N VAL A 51 -29.01 -27.61 17.68
CA VAL A 51 -30.33 -28.08 18.09
C VAL A 51 -30.75 -29.20 17.12
N THR A 52 -31.08 -30.38 17.65
CA THR A 52 -31.52 -31.53 16.85
C THR A 52 -32.86 -31.21 16.18
N LEU A 53 -32.77 -30.70 14.96
CA LEU A 53 -33.85 -30.49 14.01
C LEU A 53 -34.51 -31.85 13.73
N THR A 54 -35.84 -31.96 13.84
CA THR A 54 -36.55 -33.23 13.57
C THR A 54 -36.34 -33.65 12.11
N LEU A 55 -36.42 -34.94 11.75
CA LEU A 55 -36.22 -35.40 10.36
C LEU A 55 -37.10 -34.65 9.35
N ARG A 56 -38.30 -34.24 9.77
CA ARG A 56 -39.24 -33.47 8.97
C ARG A 56 -38.81 -32.01 8.78
N ASP A 57 -38.19 -31.43 9.81
CA ASP A 57 -37.60 -30.10 9.75
C ASP A 57 -36.28 -30.11 8.96
N GLN A 58 -35.52 -31.20 9.02
CA GLN A 58 -34.34 -31.43 8.17
C GLN A 58 -34.73 -31.57 6.70
N GLU A 59 -35.79 -32.33 6.37
CA GLU A 59 -36.33 -32.38 5.00
C GLU A 59 -36.79 -31.02 4.51
N LYS A 60 -37.53 -30.27 5.34
CA LYS A 60 -37.99 -28.92 4.99
C LYS A 60 -36.82 -27.94 4.80
N HIS A 61 -35.76 -28.09 5.60
CA HIS A 61 -34.54 -27.29 5.44
C HIS A 61 -33.78 -27.68 4.18
N ILE A 62 -33.70 -28.98 3.86
CA ILE A 62 -33.12 -29.48 2.61
C ILE A 62 -33.90 -28.97 1.39
N ASP A 63 -35.23 -28.95 1.44
CA ASP A 63 -36.05 -28.43 0.34
C ASP A 63 -35.94 -26.92 0.19
N ASN A 64 -35.83 -26.18 1.29
CA ASN A 64 -35.53 -24.74 1.25
C ASN A 64 -34.12 -24.49 0.68
N LEU A 65 -33.11 -25.26 1.11
CA LEU A 65 -31.77 -25.18 0.57
C LEU A 65 -31.73 -25.55 -0.92
N LYS A 66 -32.51 -26.54 -1.37
CA LYS A 66 -32.63 -26.86 -2.80
C LYS A 66 -33.25 -25.72 -3.60
N LYS A 67 -34.28 -25.05 -3.07
CA LYS A 67 -34.89 -23.87 -3.70
C LYS A 67 -33.94 -22.67 -3.73
N GLU A 68 -33.21 -22.43 -2.66
CA GLU A 68 -32.16 -21.40 -2.61
C GLU A 68 -31.04 -21.74 -3.59
N ASN A 69 -30.61 -23.01 -3.68
CA ASN A 69 -29.59 -23.43 -4.65
C ASN A 69 -30.06 -23.25 -6.10
N PHE A 70 -31.33 -23.55 -6.38
CA PHE A 70 -31.94 -23.33 -7.70
C PHE A 70 -32.00 -21.83 -8.06
N ASN A 71 -32.42 -20.98 -7.12
CA ASN A 71 -32.43 -19.52 -7.30
C ASN A 71 -31.03 -18.94 -7.46
N ILE A 72 -30.04 -19.45 -6.71
CA ILE A 72 -28.64 -19.05 -6.85
C ILE A 72 -28.13 -19.47 -8.24
N LYS A 73 -28.44 -20.68 -8.71
CA LYS A 73 -28.06 -21.13 -10.06
C LYS A 73 -28.68 -20.27 -11.15
N LEU A 74 -29.95 -19.89 -11.03
CA LEU A 74 -30.59 -18.93 -11.94
C LEU A 74 -29.90 -17.57 -11.93
N ARG A 75 -29.55 -17.07 -10.73
CA ARG A 75 -28.87 -15.79 -10.59
C ARG A 75 -27.45 -15.83 -11.13
N VAL A 76 -26.72 -16.92 -10.93
CA VAL A 76 -25.41 -17.18 -11.52
C VAL A 76 -25.54 -17.25 -13.03
N HIS A 77 -26.51 -18.00 -13.58
CA HIS A 77 -26.76 -18.05 -15.02
C HIS A 77 -27.04 -16.66 -15.62
N PHE A 78 -27.91 -15.86 -15.01
CA PHE A 78 -28.18 -14.49 -15.51
C PHE A 78 -27.02 -13.53 -15.32
N LEU A 79 -26.18 -13.72 -14.30
CA LEU A 79 -24.95 -12.96 -14.12
C LEU A 79 -23.87 -13.39 -15.11
N GLU A 80 -23.76 -14.68 -15.43
CA GLU A 80 -22.89 -15.25 -16.45
C GLU A 80 -23.33 -14.80 -17.84
N GLU A 81 -24.63 -14.80 -18.13
CA GLU A 81 -25.20 -14.30 -19.39
C GLU A 81 -25.01 -12.79 -19.55
N ARG A 82 -25.17 -12.03 -18.46
CA ARG A 82 -24.89 -10.58 -18.45
C ARG A 82 -23.39 -10.26 -18.53
N LEU A 83 -22.53 -11.08 -17.91
CA LEU A 83 -21.07 -10.99 -18.07
C LEU A 83 -20.65 -11.34 -19.49
N ALA A 84 -21.22 -12.39 -20.09
CA ALA A 84 -20.97 -12.77 -21.47
C ALA A 84 -21.46 -11.72 -22.48
N GLN A 85 -22.52 -10.97 -22.16
CA GLN A 85 -22.99 -9.84 -22.97
C GLN A 85 -22.16 -8.55 -22.78
N LEU A 86 -21.56 -8.31 -21.61
CA LEU A 86 -20.72 -7.14 -21.32
C LEU A 86 -19.23 -7.33 -21.67
N ALA A 87 -18.78 -8.56 -21.80
CA ALA A 87 -17.39 -8.91 -22.06
C ALA A 87 -16.85 -8.55 -23.47
N PRO A 88 -17.61 -8.58 -24.59
CA PRO A 88 -17.04 -8.33 -25.92
C PRO A 88 -16.45 -6.92 -26.03
N ASP A 89 -17.17 -5.90 -25.55
CA ASP A 89 -16.74 -4.51 -25.72
C ASP A 89 -15.55 -4.14 -24.82
N GLN A 90 -15.48 -4.70 -23.61
CA GLN A 90 -14.36 -4.43 -22.69
C GLN A 90 -13.12 -5.24 -23.05
N ILE A 91 -13.28 -6.47 -23.57
CA ILE A 91 -12.16 -7.28 -24.07
C ILE A 91 -11.63 -6.68 -25.37
N ASP A 92 -12.47 -6.21 -26.29
CA ASP A 92 -12.03 -5.55 -27.52
C ASP A 92 -11.37 -4.19 -27.24
N ALA A 93 -11.85 -3.43 -26.25
CA ALA A 93 -11.19 -2.22 -25.79
C ALA A 93 -9.82 -2.52 -25.14
N ALA A 94 -9.73 -3.55 -24.29
CA ALA A 94 -8.49 -3.98 -23.67
C ALA A 94 -7.48 -4.57 -24.69
N LEU A 95 -7.97 -5.26 -25.73
CA LEU A 95 -7.15 -5.76 -26.84
C LEU A 95 -6.64 -4.60 -27.70
N LYS A 96 -7.48 -3.61 -28.04
CA LYS A 96 -7.05 -2.39 -28.74
C LYS A 96 -6.02 -1.60 -27.91
N GLN A 97 -6.23 -1.47 -26.60
CA GLN A 97 -5.30 -0.80 -25.72
C GLN A 97 -3.98 -1.56 -25.61
N ASN A 98 -4.01 -2.90 -25.54
CA ASN A 98 -2.80 -3.73 -25.58
C ASN A 98 -2.07 -3.66 -26.92
N ILE A 99 -2.78 -3.59 -28.04
CA ILE A 99 -2.18 -3.41 -29.37
C ILE A 99 -1.51 -2.03 -29.44
N ASN A 100 -2.16 -0.97 -28.97
CA ASN A 100 -1.59 0.37 -28.90
C ASN A 100 -0.36 0.44 -27.98
N LEU A 101 -0.46 -0.13 -26.77
CA LEU A 101 0.68 -0.23 -25.85
C LEU A 101 1.83 -1.05 -26.45
N LYS A 102 1.55 -2.09 -27.22
CA LYS A 102 2.57 -2.88 -27.92
C LYS A 102 3.24 -2.09 -29.04
N ILE A 103 2.48 -1.26 -29.76
CA ILE A 103 3.01 -0.32 -30.76
C ILE A 103 3.88 0.74 -30.07
N GLU A 104 3.41 1.34 -28.97
CA GLU A 104 4.17 2.33 -28.20
C GLU A 104 5.45 1.75 -27.61
N VAL A 105 5.39 0.54 -27.03
CA VAL A 105 6.58 -0.17 -26.53
C VAL A 105 7.56 -0.49 -27.68
N GLN A 106 7.07 -0.85 -28.87
CA GLN A 106 7.92 -1.01 -30.04
C GLN A 106 8.52 0.31 -30.51
N GLN A 107 7.75 1.39 -30.56
CA GLN A 107 8.21 2.72 -30.96
C GLN A 107 9.24 3.25 -29.97
N ARG A 108 8.97 3.17 -28.66
CA ARG A 108 9.92 3.49 -27.58
C ARG A 108 11.14 2.58 -27.62
N GLY A 109 10.99 1.30 -27.94
CA GLY A 109 12.12 0.38 -28.15
C GLY A 109 12.98 0.77 -29.35
N MET A 110 12.40 1.28 -30.43
CA MET A 110 13.11 1.82 -31.59
C MET A 110 13.78 3.16 -31.29
N GLU A 111 13.10 4.07 -30.58
CA GLU A 111 13.65 5.33 -30.10
C GLU A 111 14.81 5.11 -29.13
N MET A 112 14.66 4.21 -28.16
CA MET A 112 15.73 3.81 -27.25
C MET A 112 16.92 3.19 -27.99
N LYS A 113 16.69 2.37 -29.03
CA LYS A 113 17.78 1.86 -29.87
C LYS A 113 18.47 2.97 -30.67
N LYS A 114 17.73 3.95 -31.19
CA LYS A 114 18.28 5.12 -31.89
C LYS A 114 19.10 5.99 -30.93
N LEU A 115 18.55 6.29 -29.75
CA LEU A 115 19.22 7.06 -28.70
C LEU A 115 20.45 6.33 -28.18
N LYS A 116 20.38 5.02 -27.93
CA LYS A 116 21.55 4.22 -27.51
C LYS A 116 22.63 4.19 -28.59
N LYS A 117 22.25 4.15 -29.88
CA LYS A 117 23.21 4.25 -30.99
C LYS A 117 23.85 5.64 -31.05
N LEU A 118 23.07 6.71 -30.86
CA LEU A 118 23.56 8.08 -30.82
C LEU A 118 24.49 8.30 -29.62
N VAL A 119 24.13 7.79 -28.44
CA VAL A 119 24.97 7.82 -27.24
C VAL A 119 26.26 7.04 -27.46
N LEU A 120 26.21 5.84 -28.05
CA LEU A 120 27.43 5.09 -28.40
C LEU A 120 28.29 5.76 -29.48
N GLU A 121 27.69 6.50 -30.40
CA GLU A 121 28.41 7.30 -31.40
C GLU A 121 29.07 8.51 -30.75
N LEU A 122 28.37 9.23 -29.88
CA LEU A 122 28.89 10.34 -29.09
C LEU A 122 29.96 9.89 -28.09
N GLU A 123 29.77 8.73 -27.43
CA GLU A 123 30.77 8.10 -26.57
C GLU A 123 32.01 7.71 -27.36
N ARG A 124 31.87 7.15 -28.58
CA ARG A 124 33.02 6.86 -29.44
C ARG A 124 33.72 8.11 -29.95
N GLU A 125 32.98 9.19 -30.23
CA GLU A 125 33.56 10.48 -30.60
C GLU A 125 34.26 11.16 -29.41
N LEU A 126 33.67 11.07 -28.22
CA LEU A 126 34.28 11.51 -26.97
C LEU A 126 35.52 10.69 -26.62
N GLU A 127 35.48 9.38 -26.81
CA GLU A 127 36.58 8.46 -26.57
C GLU A 127 37.68 8.61 -27.63
N ARG A 128 37.35 8.99 -28.87
CA ARG A 128 38.32 9.41 -29.91
C ARG A 128 38.95 10.77 -29.58
N SER A 129 38.16 11.70 -29.07
CA SER A 129 38.62 13.02 -28.62
C SER A 129 39.53 12.91 -27.37
N GLN A 130 39.16 12.05 -26.41
CA GLN A 130 39.96 11.75 -25.22
C GLN A 130 41.22 10.92 -25.55
N ARG A 131 41.18 10.03 -26.55
CA ARG A 131 42.36 9.29 -27.03
C ARG A 131 43.34 10.14 -27.86
N GLY A 132 43.02 11.40 -28.15
CA GLY A 132 43.97 12.37 -28.71
C GLY A 132 45.05 12.81 -27.73
N ALA A 133 44.94 12.46 -26.44
CA ALA A 133 45.88 12.86 -25.39
C ALA A 133 46.34 11.64 -24.56
N GLY A 134 47.38 10.92 -25.01
CA GLY A 134 48.09 9.95 -24.16
C GLY A 134 48.66 8.75 -24.91
N GLY A 135 49.94 8.82 -25.28
CA GLY A 135 50.71 7.76 -25.95
C GLY A 135 51.07 6.55 -25.06
N SER A 136 50.08 5.90 -24.43
CA SER A 136 50.31 4.72 -23.58
C SER A 136 49.87 3.39 -24.20
N ARG A 137 49.15 3.42 -25.34
CA ARG A 137 48.49 2.24 -25.91
C ARG A 137 49.38 1.32 -26.75
N GLU A 138 50.57 1.77 -27.12
CA GLU A 138 51.52 0.97 -27.91
C GLU A 138 52.28 -0.02 -27.01
N ARG A 139 52.58 0.38 -25.76
CA ARG A 139 53.21 -0.47 -24.74
C ARG A 139 52.31 -1.55 -24.16
N GLU A 140 51.01 -1.27 -24.06
CA GLU A 140 50.01 -2.23 -23.57
C GLU A 140 49.82 -3.38 -24.57
N ARG A 141 49.85 -3.05 -25.87
CA ARG A 141 49.72 -4.04 -26.96
C ARG A 141 50.91 -4.99 -27.07
N GLU A 142 52.13 -4.51 -26.82
CA GLU A 142 53.34 -5.36 -26.76
C GLU A 142 53.36 -6.30 -25.54
N LEU A 143 52.71 -5.92 -24.43
CA LEU A 143 52.62 -6.75 -23.23
C LEU A 143 51.53 -7.82 -23.35
N GLU A 144 50.41 -7.51 -24.00
CA GLU A 144 49.35 -8.48 -24.33
C GLU A 144 49.84 -9.57 -25.30
N GLU A 145 50.67 -9.20 -26.28
CA GLU A 145 51.21 -10.15 -27.26
C GLU A 145 52.16 -11.16 -26.61
N LYS A 146 52.99 -10.72 -25.64
CA LYS A 146 53.88 -11.59 -24.84
C LYS A 146 53.11 -12.49 -23.86
N LEU A 147 51.96 -12.05 -23.35
CA LEU A 147 51.12 -12.87 -22.48
C LEU A 147 50.45 -14.01 -23.27
N GLN A 148 49.97 -13.72 -24.48
CA GLN A 148 49.37 -14.72 -25.36
C GLN A 148 50.37 -15.78 -25.83
N GLU A 149 51.64 -15.41 -26.01
CA GLU A 149 52.70 -16.37 -26.37
C GLU A 149 52.96 -17.38 -25.23
N ARG A 150 52.98 -16.90 -23.98
CA ARG A 150 53.13 -17.75 -22.79
C ARG A 150 51.94 -18.66 -22.52
N GLU A 151 50.73 -18.21 -22.85
CA GLU A 151 49.52 -19.04 -22.76
C GLU A 151 49.46 -20.14 -23.83
N ARG A 152 50.13 -19.97 -24.98
CA ARG A 152 50.25 -21.03 -26.00
C ARG A 152 51.24 -22.11 -25.55
N GLU A 153 52.39 -21.73 -24.99
CA GLU A 153 53.37 -22.68 -24.44
C GLU A 153 52.78 -23.55 -23.30
N LEU A 154 51.94 -22.98 -22.42
CA LEU A 154 51.23 -23.72 -21.36
C LEU A 154 50.16 -24.68 -21.88
N ARG A 155 49.59 -24.42 -23.07
CA ARG A 155 48.58 -25.27 -23.69
C ARG A 155 49.19 -26.48 -24.38
N GLU A 156 50.40 -26.34 -24.94
CA GLU A 156 51.14 -27.43 -25.57
C GLU A 156 51.68 -28.43 -24.54
N LEU A 157 52.13 -27.94 -23.37
CA LEU A 157 52.58 -28.81 -22.26
C LEU A 157 51.45 -29.61 -21.59
N ARG A 158 50.19 -29.13 -21.66
CA ARG A 158 49.02 -29.85 -21.10
C ARG A 158 48.42 -30.91 -22.03
N ARG A 159 48.78 -30.92 -23.31
CA ARG A 159 48.21 -31.87 -24.29
C ARG A 159 49.00 -33.18 -24.42
N GLY A 160 50.21 -33.26 -23.84
CA GLY A 160 51.10 -34.42 -23.96
C GLY A 160 51.06 -35.44 -22.82
N HIS A 161 50.23 -35.29 -21.78
CA HIS A 161 50.36 -36.12 -20.56
C HIS A 161 49.09 -36.86 -20.09
N ILE A 162 47.99 -36.87 -20.88
CA ILE A 162 46.71 -37.47 -20.44
C ILE A 162 46.13 -38.50 -21.42
N SER A 163 46.67 -38.66 -22.64
CA SER A 163 46.02 -39.47 -23.69
C SER A 163 46.61 -40.88 -23.94
N GLU A 164 47.74 -41.25 -23.33
CA GLU A 164 48.46 -42.51 -23.67
C GLU A 164 48.26 -43.63 -22.63
N ALA A 165 47.73 -43.32 -21.44
CA ALA A 165 47.55 -44.27 -20.35
C ALA A 165 46.23 -45.06 -20.42
N ASP A 166 45.16 -44.48 -20.95
CA ASP A 166 43.83 -45.11 -20.97
C ASP A 166 43.60 -46.00 -22.22
N ASP A 167 44.25 -45.72 -23.35
CA ASP A 167 44.12 -46.50 -24.60
C ASP A 167 44.87 -47.86 -24.56
N VAL A 168 45.86 -48.01 -23.69
CA VAL A 168 46.64 -49.24 -23.54
C VAL A 168 45.94 -50.24 -22.61
N ALA A 169 45.28 -49.76 -21.57
CA ALA A 169 44.57 -50.61 -20.60
C ALA A 169 43.31 -51.28 -21.19
N LEU A 170 42.65 -50.63 -22.16
CA LEU A 170 41.45 -51.17 -22.81
C LEU A 170 41.77 -52.33 -23.76
N ARG A 171 42.86 -52.23 -24.52
CA ARG A 171 43.28 -53.28 -25.47
C ARG A 171 43.75 -54.57 -24.79
N ASP A 172 44.42 -54.47 -23.64
CA ASP A 172 44.86 -55.64 -22.88
C ASP A 172 43.70 -56.40 -22.22
N SER A 173 42.59 -55.69 -21.91
CA SER A 173 41.36 -56.28 -21.39
C SER A 173 40.58 -57.02 -22.48
N GLU A 174 40.51 -56.44 -23.68
CA GLU A 174 39.81 -57.06 -24.82
C GLU A 174 40.50 -58.33 -25.32
N ALA A 175 41.83 -58.39 -25.31
CA ALA A 175 42.59 -59.58 -25.73
C ALA A 175 42.36 -60.79 -24.81
N ARG A 176 42.27 -60.56 -23.49
CA ARG A 176 42.01 -61.63 -22.51
C ARG A 176 40.61 -62.21 -22.58
N ASN A 177 39.61 -61.42 -23.00
CA ASN A 177 38.26 -61.93 -23.18
C ASN A 177 38.14 -62.86 -24.39
N VAL A 178 38.87 -62.59 -25.47
CA VAL A 178 38.88 -63.46 -26.66
C VAL A 178 39.52 -64.82 -26.35
N GLU A 179 40.62 -64.85 -25.59
CA GLU A 179 41.26 -66.12 -25.17
C GLU A 179 40.34 -66.98 -24.30
N LEU A 180 39.57 -66.37 -23.39
CA LEU A 180 38.60 -67.09 -22.55
C LEU A 180 37.41 -67.64 -23.33
N GLU A 181 37.01 -66.98 -24.43
CA GLU A 181 35.94 -67.47 -25.31
C GLU A 181 36.40 -68.72 -26.11
N GLU A 182 37.63 -68.73 -26.61
CA GLU A 182 38.20 -69.90 -27.32
C GLU A 182 38.38 -71.13 -26.38
N GLU A 183 38.74 -70.92 -25.12
CA GLU A 183 38.82 -72.01 -24.12
C GLU A 183 37.45 -72.62 -23.80
N LEU A 184 36.39 -71.81 -23.74
CA LEU A 184 35.03 -72.29 -23.51
C LEU A 184 34.45 -73.08 -24.70
N GLU A 185 34.84 -72.75 -25.92
CA GLU A 185 34.43 -73.49 -27.12
C GLU A 185 35.10 -74.89 -27.16
N ASN A 186 36.38 -74.97 -26.80
CA ASN A 186 37.11 -76.24 -26.72
C ASN A 186 36.56 -77.20 -25.64
N VAL A 187 36.12 -76.68 -24.49
CA VAL A 187 35.50 -77.50 -23.42
C VAL A 187 34.12 -78.01 -23.84
N ARG A 188 33.36 -77.25 -24.66
CA ARG A 188 32.07 -77.71 -25.20
C ARG A 188 32.24 -78.88 -26.16
N GLY A 189 33.23 -78.84 -27.05
CA GLY A 189 33.51 -79.96 -27.97
C GLY A 189 33.82 -81.29 -27.25
N LEU A 190 34.64 -81.24 -26.18
CA LEU A 190 34.98 -82.42 -25.40
C LEU A 190 33.81 -83.02 -24.60
N LEU A 191 32.81 -82.21 -24.23
CA LEU A 191 31.60 -82.69 -23.56
C LEU A 191 30.62 -83.34 -24.55
N GLU A 192 30.59 -82.89 -25.80
CA GLU A 192 29.76 -83.47 -26.86
C GLU A 192 30.26 -84.87 -27.24
N ASP A 193 31.58 -85.05 -27.41
CA ASP A 193 32.20 -86.35 -27.69
C ASP A 193 31.97 -87.38 -26.56
N ASN A 194 31.96 -86.94 -25.29
CA ASN A 194 31.72 -87.82 -24.15
C ASN A 194 30.26 -88.26 -24.02
N MET A 195 29.29 -87.46 -24.47
CA MET A 195 27.88 -87.84 -24.47
C MET A 195 27.59 -88.94 -25.51
N GLU A 196 28.23 -88.89 -26.68
CA GLU A 196 28.08 -89.92 -27.72
C GLU A 196 28.65 -91.30 -27.30
N GLU A 197 29.67 -91.31 -26.44
CA GLU A 197 30.28 -92.55 -25.91
C GLU A 197 29.37 -93.24 -24.86
N ILE A 198 28.65 -92.45 -24.05
CA ILE A 198 27.72 -92.95 -23.02
C ILE A 198 26.50 -93.63 -23.65
N ASP A 199 26.01 -93.12 -24.78
CA ASP A 199 24.86 -93.71 -25.47
C ASP A 199 25.23 -95.04 -26.15
N ARG A 200 26.46 -95.19 -26.65
CA ARG A 200 26.97 -96.48 -27.18
C ARG A 200 27.09 -97.57 -26.10
N LEU A 201 27.37 -97.20 -24.85
CA LEU A 201 27.54 -98.16 -23.74
C LEU A 201 26.20 -98.64 -23.14
N ARG A 202 25.10 -97.90 -23.31
CA ARG A 202 23.76 -98.32 -22.84
C ARG A 202 23.14 -99.43 -23.71
N GLU A 203 23.46 -99.49 -25.00
CA GLU A 203 22.89 -100.48 -25.94
C GLU A 203 23.45 -101.92 -25.74
N ILE A 204 24.62 -102.06 -25.10
CA ILE A 204 25.28 -103.37 -24.90
C ILE A 204 24.78 -104.12 -23.65
N VAL A 205 24.25 -103.40 -22.65
CA VAL A 205 23.85 -103.98 -21.36
C VAL A 205 22.44 -104.60 -21.39
N GLU A 206 21.59 -104.23 -22.35
CA GLU A 206 20.19 -104.68 -22.39
C GLU A 206 19.98 -106.07 -23.03
N ARG A 207 21.05 -106.77 -23.45
CA ARG A 207 20.95 -108.05 -24.18
C ARG A 207 21.38 -109.31 -23.42
N ARG A 208 21.52 -109.29 -22.09
CA ARG A 208 22.05 -110.49 -21.38
C ARG A 208 21.49 -110.69 -19.96
N GLY A 209 20.45 -111.52 -19.83
CA GLY A 209 20.21 -112.27 -18.59
C GLY A 209 18.78 -112.77 -18.36
N ASP A 210 18.53 -114.05 -18.67
CA ASP A 210 17.55 -114.88 -17.94
C ASP A 210 17.87 -116.39 -18.11
N ASP A 211 17.78 -117.18 -17.01
CA ASP A 211 17.30 -118.58 -16.92
C ASP A 211 17.87 -119.45 -15.75
N SER A 212 16.96 -119.87 -14.85
CA SER A 212 16.58 -121.27 -14.49
C SER A 212 17.11 -122.05 -13.24
N MET A 213 16.15 -122.34 -12.30
CA MET A 213 15.70 -123.62 -11.63
C MET A 213 16.68 -124.63 -10.93
N ALA A 214 16.35 -125.57 -10.01
CA ALA A 214 15.24 -125.89 -9.06
C ALA A 214 15.58 -127.16 -8.18
N GLU A 215 14.73 -127.47 -7.16
CA GLU A 215 14.42 -128.75 -6.42
C GLU A 215 15.48 -129.67 -5.74
N GLY A 216 15.28 -130.47 -4.65
CA GLY A 216 14.21 -130.80 -3.68
C GLY A 216 14.43 -132.23 -3.04
N GLY A 217 14.55 -132.44 -1.71
CA GLY A 217 13.68 -133.41 -1.00
C GLY A 217 14.25 -134.28 0.16
N GLU A 218 13.64 -134.15 1.35
CA GLU A 218 13.40 -135.13 2.45
C GLU A 218 14.48 -135.79 3.33
N SER A 219 15.69 -136.17 2.88
CA SER A 219 16.84 -136.27 3.84
C SER A 219 17.29 -134.86 4.30
N ARG A 220 16.71 -133.88 3.61
CA ARG A 220 16.58 -132.48 3.93
C ARG A 220 15.79 -132.27 5.23
N ARG A 221 14.79 -133.06 5.65
CA ARG A 221 13.86 -132.64 6.74
C ARG A 221 14.48 -132.61 8.15
N ASP A 222 15.36 -133.54 8.51
CA ASP A 222 16.09 -133.51 9.79
C ASP A 222 17.38 -132.66 9.74
N ARG A 223 17.98 -132.56 8.55
CA ARG A 223 18.95 -131.49 8.25
C ARG A 223 18.30 -130.12 8.28
N LEU A 224 17.02 -130.00 7.91
CA LEU A 224 16.22 -128.78 7.90
C LEU A 224 15.79 -128.44 9.30
N LYS A 225 15.66 -129.38 10.24
CA LYS A 225 15.44 -129.00 11.65
C LYS A 225 16.68 -128.37 12.26
N ARG A 226 17.86 -129.01 12.13
CA ARG A 226 19.11 -128.37 12.57
C ARG A 226 19.45 -127.13 11.77
N ARG A 227 19.19 -127.15 10.45
CA ARG A 227 19.35 -125.98 9.59
C ARG A 227 18.25 -124.95 9.84
N MET A 228 17.07 -125.29 10.36
CA MET A 228 16.05 -124.33 10.79
C MET A 228 16.45 -123.74 12.12
N GLU A 229 16.97 -124.50 13.08
CA GLU A 229 17.52 -123.96 14.34
C GLU A 229 18.76 -123.08 14.06
N GLU A 230 19.66 -123.50 13.17
CA GLU A 230 20.78 -122.67 12.69
C GLU A 230 20.29 -121.48 11.87
N LEU A 231 19.26 -121.62 11.02
CA LEU A 231 18.68 -120.50 10.27
C LEU A 231 17.83 -119.59 11.15
N GLU A 232 17.29 -120.07 12.27
CA GLU A 232 16.56 -119.30 13.27
C GLU A 232 17.55 -118.50 14.12
N ALA A 233 18.68 -119.10 14.51
CA ALA A 233 19.80 -118.39 15.13
C ALA A 233 20.46 -117.41 14.15
N GLU A 234 20.70 -117.80 12.89
CA GLU A 234 21.17 -116.90 11.83
C GLU A 234 20.11 -115.80 11.56
N ASN A 235 18.80 -116.09 11.67
CA ASN A 235 17.75 -115.06 11.54
C ASN A 235 17.68 -114.13 12.74
N GLU A 236 17.91 -114.61 13.97
CA GLU A 236 18.01 -113.77 15.15
C GLU A 236 19.26 -112.89 15.09
N ASP A 237 20.40 -113.43 14.67
CA ASP A 237 21.63 -112.66 14.44
C ASP A 237 21.47 -111.66 13.28
N LEU A 238 20.79 -112.05 12.19
CA LEU A 238 20.49 -111.14 11.08
C LEU A 238 19.46 -110.08 11.50
N ARG A 239 18.47 -110.41 12.34
CA ARG A 239 17.54 -109.43 12.90
C ARG A 239 18.26 -108.47 13.84
N ALA A 240 19.12 -108.95 14.72
CA ALA A 240 19.94 -108.10 15.58
C ALA A 240 20.86 -107.17 14.77
N ARG A 241 21.47 -107.66 13.69
CA ARG A 241 22.27 -106.84 12.76
C ARG A 241 21.41 -105.85 11.97
N ILE A 242 20.20 -106.21 11.58
CA ILE A 242 19.24 -105.30 10.94
C ILE A 242 18.77 -104.25 11.93
N GLU A 243 18.52 -104.60 13.19
CA GLU A 243 18.16 -103.66 14.26
C GLU A 243 19.32 -102.69 14.51
N GLU A 244 20.56 -103.17 14.62
CA GLU A 244 21.76 -102.34 14.77
C GLU A 244 21.99 -101.44 13.54
N GLN A 245 21.79 -101.94 12.32
CA GLN A 245 21.85 -101.10 11.11
C GLN A 245 20.69 -100.10 11.04
N ASN A 246 19.50 -100.44 11.51
CA ASN A 246 18.36 -99.53 11.57
C ASN A 246 18.61 -98.44 12.62
N GLU A 247 19.14 -98.76 13.80
CA GLU A 247 19.53 -97.76 14.80
C GLU A 247 20.66 -96.84 14.28
N LEU A 248 21.62 -97.37 13.52
CA LEU A 248 22.64 -96.57 12.85
C LEU A 248 22.08 -95.69 11.72
N VAL A 249 21.09 -96.18 10.99
CA VAL A 249 20.40 -95.40 9.94
C VAL A 249 19.50 -94.33 10.56
N GLU A 250 18.79 -94.62 11.65
CA GLU A 250 17.96 -93.67 12.39
C GLU A 250 18.81 -92.59 13.06
N SER A 251 19.93 -92.96 13.71
CA SER A 251 20.86 -91.97 14.27
C SER A 251 21.54 -91.13 13.18
N ARG A 252 21.87 -91.72 12.02
CA ARG A 252 22.37 -90.97 10.87
C ARG A 252 21.30 -90.06 10.26
N ALA A 253 20.04 -90.49 10.22
CA ALA A 253 18.92 -89.70 9.75
C ALA A 253 18.66 -88.50 10.69
N GLN A 254 18.69 -88.71 12.01
CA GLN A 254 18.58 -87.62 13.00
C GLN A 254 19.73 -86.61 12.88
N ILE A 255 20.97 -87.07 12.65
CA ILE A 255 22.11 -86.16 12.45
C ILE A 255 21.97 -85.36 11.15
N LEU A 256 21.38 -85.94 10.09
CA LEU A 256 21.11 -85.22 8.85
C LEU A 256 19.96 -84.21 9.03
N GLU A 257 18.89 -84.60 9.71
CA GLU A 257 17.76 -83.71 10.02
C GLU A 257 18.21 -82.53 10.89
N GLU A 258 19.00 -82.77 11.94
CA GLU A 258 19.60 -81.69 12.75
C GLU A 258 20.56 -80.80 11.96
N ARG A 259 21.23 -81.32 10.92
CA ARG A 259 22.10 -80.54 10.04
C ARG A 259 21.28 -79.68 9.08
N GLU A 260 20.23 -80.23 8.48
CA GLU A 260 19.31 -79.51 7.61
C GLU A 260 18.59 -78.39 8.40
N GLU A 261 18.16 -78.66 9.63
CA GLU A 261 17.58 -77.63 10.51
C GLU A 261 18.59 -76.52 10.85
N ARG A 262 19.86 -76.86 11.09
CA ARG A 262 20.92 -75.87 11.32
C ARG A 262 21.22 -75.04 10.08
N GLU A 263 21.26 -75.66 8.91
CA GLU A 263 21.47 -74.99 7.62
C GLU A 263 20.34 -73.98 7.36
N VAL A 264 19.09 -74.39 7.56
CA VAL A 264 17.93 -73.48 7.43
C VAL A 264 18.01 -72.33 8.44
N VAL A 265 18.44 -72.57 9.68
CA VAL A 265 18.62 -71.50 10.68
C VAL A 265 19.77 -70.57 10.28
N GLU A 266 20.88 -71.10 9.76
CA GLU A 266 22.03 -70.33 9.30
C GLU A 266 21.68 -69.47 8.09
N ASP A 267 20.94 -70.00 7.12
CA ASP A 267 20.41 -69.27 5.97
C ASP A 267 19.45 -68.16 6.40
N ASN A 268 18.55 -68.43 7.34
CA ASN A 268 17.67 -67.41 7.90
C ASN A 268 18.46 -66.32 8.63
N LEU A 269 19.53 -66.69 9.34
CA LEU A 269 20.38 -65.75 10.05
C LEU A 269 21.22 -64.91 9.08
N ASN A 270 21.70 -65.48 7.99
CA ASN A 270 22.38 -64.75 6.91
C ASN A 270 21.41 -63.81 6.18
N ALA A 271 20.20 -64.26 5.86
CA ALA A 271 19.17 -63.39 5.27
C ALA A 271 18.77 -62.22 6.19
N LEU A 272 18.76 -62.43 7.51
CA LEU A 272 18.56 -61.34 8.48
C LEU A 272 19.76 -60.40 8.56
N ARG A 273 20.99 -60.91 8.44
CA ARG A 273 22.21 -60.07 8.36
C ARG A 273 22.22 -59.22 7.10
N ASP A 274 21.83 -59.77 5.96
CA ASP A 274 21.77 -59.02 4.70
C ASP A 274 20.69 -57.94 4.74
N LYS A 275 19.51 -58.26 5.31
CA LYS A 275 18.45 -57.27 5.54
C LYS A 275 18.89 -56.17 6.50
N LEU A 276 19.63 -56.50 7.55
CA LEU A 276 20.19 -55.52 8.47
C LEU A 276 21.23 -54.64 7.79
N ALA A 277 22.12 -55.21 6.98
CA ALA A 277 23.10 -54.46 6.20
C ALA A 277 22.43 -53.52 5.19
N ALA A 278 21.42 -54.00 4.46
CA ALA A 278 20.63 -53.19 3.53
C ALA A 278 19.92 -52.02 4.23
N ALA A 279 19.26 -52.28 5.37
CA ALA A 279 18.61 -51.23 6.17
C ALA A 279 19.62 -50.23 6.74
N THR A 280 20.84 -50.67 7.08
CA THR A 280 21.91 -49.79 7.57
C THR A 280 22.43 -48.89 6.46
N ILE A 281 22.62 -49.42 5.24
CA ILE A 281 23.02 -48.63 4.07
C ILE A 281 21.93 -47.64 3.69
N GLU A 282 20.66 -48.05 3.69
CA GLU A 282 19.54 -47.15 3.40
C GLU A 282 19.47 -46.02 4.43
N LEU A 283 19.66 -46.31 5.72
CA LEU A 283 19.72 -45.29 6.77
C LEU A 283 20.87 -44.32 6.55
N GLN A 284 22.07 -44.82 6.23
CA GLN A 284 23.23 -43.97 5.90
C GLN A 284 22.97 -43.08 4.69
N GLN A 285 22.38 -43.63 3.62
CA GLN A 285 22.01 -42.84 2.45
C GLN A 285 20.99 -41.74 2.80
N LYS A 286 20.03 -42.03 3.68
CA LYS A 286 19.06 -41.02 4.15
C LYS A 286 19.71 -39.97 5.03
N ASP A 287 20.66 -40.35 5.88
CA ASP A 287 21.42 -39.41 6.69
C ASP A 287 22.27 -38.50 5.80
N ASP A 288 22.96 -39.04 4.78
CA ASP A 288 23.72 -38.27 3.79
C ASP A 288 22.82 -37.31 2.98
N ASP A 289 21.64 -37.77 2.55
CA ASP A 289 20.64 -36.94 1.87
C ASP A 289 20.18 -35.78 2.77
N ILE A 290 19.93 -36.05 4.06
CA ILE A 290 19.55 -35.04 5.05
C ILE A 290 20.69 -34.04 5.24
N GLU A 291 21.94 -34.49 5.34
CA GLU A 291 23.09 -33.59 5.44
C GLU A 291 23.24 -32.71 4.20
N MET A 292 23.10 -33.28 3.00
CA MET A 292 23.12 -32.51 1.76
C MET A 292 22.02 -31.45 1.72
N LYS A 293 20.79 -31.82 2.13
CA LYS A 293 19.66 -30.88 2.20
C LYS A 293 19.85 -29.82 3.27
N ASN A 294 20.45 -30.15 4.41
CA ASN A 294 20.78 -29.16 5.43
C ASN A 294 21.84 -28.16 4.92
N ARG A 295 22.87 -28.62 4.20
CA ARG A 295 23.86 -27.73 3.55
C ARG A 295 23.21 -26.83 2.50
N GLU A 296 22.28 -27.35 1.69
CA GLU A 296 21.51 -26.52 0.74
C GLU A 296 20.68 -25.46 1.47
N ILE A 297 20.02 -25.83 2.58
CA ILE A 297 19.26 -24.89 3.42
C ILE A 297 20.20 -23.83 3.99
N ASP A 298 21.37 -24.18 4.51
CA ASP A 298 22.33 -23.23 5.07
C ASP A 298 22.83 -22.24 4.01
N VAL A 299 23.10 -22.71 2.79
CA VAL A 299 23.47 -21.85 1.65
C VAL A 299 22.33 -20.89 1.31
N LEU A 300 21.10 -21.39 1.24
CA LEU A 300 19.94 -20.55 0.97
C LEU A 300 19.71 -19.53 2.09
N VAL A 301 19.87 -19.91 3.37
CA VAL A 301 19.76 -19.00 4.50
C VAL A 301 20.82 -17.91 4.41
N ALA A 302 22.08 -18.26 4.13
CA ALA A 302 23.15 -17.28 3.94
C ALA A 302 22.91 -16.34 2.75
N GLU A 303 22.30 -16.83 1.67
CA GLU A 303 21.90 -15.98 0.54
C GLU A 303 20.76 -15.03 0.92
N HIS A 304 19.74 -15.51 1.65
CA HIS A 304 18.66 -14.66 2.15
C HIS A 304 19.19 -13.60 3.12
N ASP A 305 20.11 -13.94 4.02
CA ASP A 305 20.72 -12.99 4.94
C ASP A 305 21.47 -11.89 4.19
N ARG A 306 22.21 -12.22 3.12
CA ARG A 306 22.87 -11.23 2.25
C ARG A 306 21.87 -10.32 1.53
N ILE A 307 20.78 -10.89 1.00
CA ILE A 307 19.74 -10.10 0.34
C ILE A 307 19.11 -9.13 1.34
N VAL A 308 18.81 -9.59 2.56
CA VAL A 308 18.27 -8.73 3.62
C VAL A 308 19.26 -7.63 3.97
N GLU A 309 20.55 -7.93 4.12
CA GLU A 309 21.57 -6.92 4.41
C GLU A 309 21.68 -5.85 3.31
N VAL A 310 21.64 -6.25 2.04
CA VAL A 310 21.63 -5.32 0.90
C VAL A 310 20.38 -4.44 0.92
N VAL A 311 19.20 -5.02 1.10
CA VAL A 311 17.95 -4.25 1.17
C VAL A 311 17.95 -3.30 2.37
N GLU A 312 18.46 -3.72 3.53
CA GLU A 312 18.61 -2.84 4.69
C GLU A 312 19.58 -1.68 4.43
N GLN A 313 20.68 -1.93 3.71
CA GLN A 313 21.64 -0.88 3.33
C GLN A 313 21.02 0.10 2.32
N GLU A 314 20.33 -0.40 1.30
CA GLU A 314 19.62 0.43 0.32
C GLU A 314 18.56 1.30 1.00
N TRP A 315 17.72 0.71 1.88
CA TRP A 315 16.74 1.48 2.65
C TRP A 315 17.37 2.50 3.58
N ARG A 316 18.52 2.19 4.21
CA ARG A 316 19.25 3.18 5.01
C ARG A 316 19.74 4.33 4.15
N GLY A 317 20.28 4.05 2.95
CA GLY A 317 20.69 5.06 1.99
C GLY A 317 19.53 5.96 1.56
N GLU A 318 18.40 5.37 1.14
CA GLU A 318 17.19 6.13 0.76
C GLU A 318 16.65 6.99 1.92
N VAL A 319 16.69 6.47 3.15
CA VAL A 319 16.27 7.23 4.35
C VAL A 319 17.24 8.37 4.65
N GLU A 320 18.54 8.18 4.46
CA GLU A 320 19.55 9.24 4.63
C GLU A 320 19.42 10.32 3.55
N GLU A 321 19.20 9.94 2.28
CA GLU A 321 18.93 10.88 1.19
C GLU A 321 17.65 11.67 1.44
N ALA A 322 16.57 11.00 1.84
CA ALA A 322 15.31 11.67 2.20
C ALA A 322 15.48 12.61 3.40
N ARG A 323 16.31 12.25 4.39
CA ARG A 323 16.65 13.14 5.51
C ARG A 323 17.45 14.36 5.03
N GLY A 324 18.41 14.16 4.13
CA GLY A 324 19.16 15.25 3.51
C GLY A 324 18.26 16.23 2.76
N GLN A 325 17.33 15.71 1.93
CA GLN A 325 16.34 16.54 1.23
C GLN A 325 15.44 17.32 2.21
N VAL A 326 15.04 16.71 3.33
CA VAL A 326 14.25 17.40 4.35
C VAL A 326 15.05 18.49 5.05
N GLU A 327 16.35 18.29 5.28
CA GLU A 327 17.24 19.30 5.85
C GLU A 327 17.46 20.47 4.89
N GLU A 328 17.74 20.20 3.61
CA GLU A 328 17.83 21.23 2.56
C GLU A 328 16.54 22.05 2.45
N LEU A 329 15.37 21.38 2.45
CA LEU A 329 14.08 22.08 2.42
C LEU A 329 13.85 22.92 3.68
N ARG A 330 14.35 22.50 4.84
CA ARG A 330 14.28 23.30 6.07
C ARG A 330 15.16 24.53 5.99
N ASP A 331 16.37 24.40 5.47
CA ASP A 331 17.29 25.53 5.30
C ASP A 331 16.72 26.56 4.32
N VAL A 332 16.20 26.11 3.16
CA VAL A 332 15.52 26.99 2.21
C VAL A 332 14.31 27.66 2.84
N LEU A 333 13.52 26.94 3.65
CA LEU A 333 12.37 27.53 4.34
C LEU A 333 12.82 28.58 5.37
N ALA A 334 13.91 28.33 6.10
CA ALA A 334 14.49 29.30 7.04
C ALA A 334 15.00 30.56 6.32
N GLU A 335 15.68 30.42 5.17
CA GLU A 335 16.09 31.55 4.33
C GLU A 335 14.87 32.36 3.87
N ARG A 336 13.82 31.71 3.36
CA ARG A 336 12.58 32.39 2.95
C ARG A 336 11.86 33.08 4.11
N GLU A 337 11.91 32.51 5.32
CA GLU A 337 11.39 33.17 6.51
C GLU A 337 12.18 34.43 6.87
N THR A 338 13.52 34.41 6.72
CA THR A 338 14.35 35.61 6.93
C THR A 338 14.08 36.68 5.88
N GLU A 339 14.03 36.34 4.59
CA GLU A 339 13.67 37.27 3.52
C GLU A 339 12.28 37.87 3.72
N SER A 340 11.31 37.07 4.15
CA SER A 340 9.95 37.53 4.47
C SER A 340 9.91 38.48 5.67
N LYS A 341 10.78 38.28 6.67
CA LYS A 341 10.92 39.20 7.80
C LYS A 341 11.53 40.52 7.34
N ASP A 342 12.57 40.47 6.52
CA ASP A 342 13.24 41.68 6.01
C ASP A 342 12.32 42.49 5.09
N LEU A 343 11.57 41.84 4.20
CA LEU A 343 10.56 42.51 3.38
C LEU A 343 9.46 43.17 4.22
N ARG A 344 9.03 42.53 5.32
CA ARG A 344 8.06 43.12 6.25
C ARG A 344 8.62 44.34 6.98
N LEU A 345 9.89 44.31 7.38
CA LEU A 345 10.56 45.47 7.96
C LEU A 345 10.65 46.62 6.95
N ASN A 346 11.07 46.33 5.71
CA ASN A 346 11.14 47.34 4.65
C ASN A 346 9.77 47.96 4.33
N ILE A 347 8.70 47.15 4.29
CA ILE A 347 7.33 47.67 4.10
C ILE A 347 6.96 48.58 5.27
N SER A 348 7.21 48.16 6.52
CA SER A 348 6.93 49.00 7.70
C SER A 348 7.71 50.31 7.69
N GLU A 349 8.96 50.32 7.22
CA GLU A 349 9.76 51.54 7.09
C GLU A 349 9.22 52.46 5.98
N LEU A 350 8.81 51.89 4.84
CA LEU A 350 8.18 52.65 3.75
C LEU A 350 6.83 53.23 4.17
N GLU A 351 6.02 52.47 4.92
CA GLU A 351 4.76 52.94 5.49
C GLU A 351 4.99 54.09 6.49
N ALA A 352 5.98 53.97 7.38
CA ALA A 352 6.35 55.03 8.30
C ALA A 352 6.81 56.29 7.58
N ASN A 353 7.68 56.15 6.57
CA ASN A 353 8.14 57.28 5.75
C ASN A 353 6.97 57.95 4.98
N THR A 354 6.02 57.15 4.49
CA THR A 354 4.84 57.65 3.79
C THR A 354 3.92 58.41 4.74
N ASN A 355 3.72 57.91 5.96
CA ASN A 355 2.96 58.59 7.01
C ASN A 355 3.61 59.90 7.43
N ASP A 356 4.94 59.94 7.59
CA ASP A 356 5.69 61.17 7.90
C ASP A 356 5.58 62.20 6.78
N LEU A 357 5.61 61.77 5.52
CA LEU A 357 5.37 62.65 4.37
C LEU A 357 3.94 63.17 4.36
N HIS A 358 2.94 62.33 4.62
CA HIS A 358 1.55 62.75 4.74
C HIS A 358 1.37 63.79 5.85
N ALA A 359 1.93 63.56 7.04
CA ALA A 359 1.87 64.51 8.14
C ALA A 359 2.51 65.86 7.79
N LYS A 360 3.63 65.85 7.05
CA LYS A 360 4.26 67.09 6.54
C LYS A 360 3.39 67.81 5.51
N PHE A 361 2.74 67.07 4.61
CA PHE A 361 1.82 67.67 3.63
C PHE A 361 0.57 68.24 4.30
N GLU A 362 -0.02 67.53 5.27
CA GLU A 362 -1.14 68.04 6.06
C GLU A 362 -0.76 69.31 6.83
N ALA A 363 0.43 69.35 7.44
CA ALA A 363 0.93 70.54 8.12
C ALA A 363 1.13 71.72 7.14
N ALA A 364 1.65 71.46 5.94
CA ALA A 364 1.83 72.49 4.91
C ALA A 364 0.48 72.99 4.36
N LEU A 365 -0.49 72.11 4.15
CA LEU A 365 -1.85 72.48 3.74
C LEU A 365 -2.53 73.31 4.82
N ALA A 366 -2.47 72.89 6.08
CA ALA A 366 -3.03 73.65 7.20
C ALA A 366 -2.35 75.02 7.41
N HIS A 367 -1.10 75.19 6.98
CA HIS A 367 -0.44 76.49 6.96
C HIS A 367 -0.97 77.38 5.83
N LEU A 368 -1.06 76.84 4.61
CA LEU A 368 -1.59 77.56 3.45
C LEU A 368 -3.07 77.96 3.63
N GLU A 369 -3.87 77.09 4.26
CA GLU A 369 -5.26 77.39 4.61
C GLU A 369 -5.35 78.57 5.59
N ARG A 370 -4.51 78.59 6.64
CA ARG A 370 -4.44 79.74 7.55
C ARG A 370 -4.00 81.02 6.85
N GLU A 371 -2.97 80.95 6.01
CA GLU A 371 -2.54 82.13 5.23
C GLU A 371 -3.63 82.64 4.29
N ALA A 372 -4.45 81.76 3.72
CA ALA A 372 -5.59 82.15 2.90
C ALA A 372 -6.69 82.79 3.75
N GLU A 373 -7.03 82.22 4.91
CA GLU A 373 -7.99 82.81 5.86
C GLU A 373 -7.54 84.18 6.36
N ASP A 374 -6.26 84.35 6.70
CA ASP A 374 -5.69 85.62 7.13
C ASP A 374 -5.79 86.67 6.00
N LYS A 375 -5.48 86.30 4.76
CA LYS A 375 -5.62 87.19 3.59
C LYS A 375 -7.08 87.54 3.30
N ASP A 376 -8.01 86.59 3.43
CA ASP A 376 -9.44 86.87 3.27
C ASP A 376 -9.93 87.83 4.38
N ALA A 377 -9.42 87.68 5.60
CA ALA A 377 -9.69 88.61 6.69
C ALA A 377 -9.15 90.02 6.39
N GLU A 378 -7.92 90.13 5.88
CA GLU A 378 -7.34 91.40 5.40
C GLU A 378 -8.17 92.02 4.29
N ILE A 379 -8.54 91.25 3.25
CA ILE A 379 -9.39 91.72 2.15
C ILE A 379 -10.75 92.20 2.69
N SER A 380 -11.35 91.48 3.64
CA SER A 380 -12.61 91.90 4.26
C SER A 380 -12.47 93.22 5.03
N ALA A 381 -11.33 93.44 5.69
CA ALA A 381 -11.05 94.67 6.41
C ALA A 381 -10.86 95.84 5.43
N THR A 382 -10.07 95.66 4.38
CA THR A 382 -9.88 96.67 3.34
C THR A 382 -11.18 96.98 2.62
N ASN A 383 -12.02 95.99 2.35
CA ASN A 383 -13.34 96.21 1.73
C ASN A 383 -14.26 97.03 2.63
N ARG A 384 -14.27 96.81 3.96
CA ARG A 384 -15.02 97.65 4.90
C ARG A 384 -14.48 99.08 4.95
N GLU A 385 -13.18 99.26 4.82
CA GLU A 385 -12.58 100.60 4.73
C GLU A 385 -12.98 101.29 3.43
N ILE A 386 -12.98 100.58 2.30
CA ILE A 386 -13.47 101.07 1.01
C ILE A 386 -14.96 101.44 1.10
N GLU A 387 -15.80 100.62 1.73
CA GLU A 387 -17.23 100.94 1.94
C GLU A 387 -17.40 102.22 2.75
N LYS A 388 -16.68 102.39 3.86
CA LYS A 388 -16.72 103.62 4.67
C LYS A 388 -16.27 104.85 3.89
N LEU A 389 -15.20 104.72 3.11
CA LEU A 389 -14.72 105.79 2.24
C LEU A 389 -15.75 106.09 1.14
N GLY A 390 -16.40 105.07 0.58
CA GLY A 390 -17.49 105.20 -0.38
C GLY A 390 -18.71 105.92 0.20
N GLU A 391 -19.11 105.59 1.43
CA GLU A 391 -20.17 106.31 2.16
C GLU A 391 -19.80 107.77 2.41
N GLN A 392 -18.55 108.05 2.79
CA GLN A 392 -18.05 109.41 2.96
C GLN A 392 -18.08 110.19 1.64
N VAL A 393 -17.67 109.57 0.54
CA VAL A 393 -17.76 110.17 -0.79
C VAL A 393 -19.21 110.47 -1.16
N TYR A 394 -20.14 109.52 -0.94
CA TYR A 394 -21.56 109.73 -1.21
C TYR A 394 -22.16 110.88 -0.38
N LEU A 395 -21.83 110.97 0.90
CA LEU A 395 -22.27 112.07 1.75
C LEU A 395 -21.70 113.42 1.29
N LEU A 396 -20.42 113.46 0.93
CA LEU A 396 -19.77 114.66 0.38
C LEU A 396 -20.32 115.05 -1.00
N GLU A 397 -20.74 114.08 -1.81
CA GLU A 397 -21.44 114.29 -3.08
C GLU A 397 -22.85 114.86 -2.84
N GLU A 398 -23.61 114.31 -1.90
CA GLU A 398 -24.94 114.81 -1.52
C GLU A 398 -24.86 116.22 -0.89
N GLU A 399 -23.84 116.48 -0.07
CA GLU A 399 -23.53 117.82 0.45
C GLU A 399 -23.15 118.78 -0.68
N ASN A 400 -22.32 118.35 -1.64
CA ASN A 400 -21.99 119.14 -2.83
C ASN A 400 -23.23 119.45 -3.67
N ASP A 401 -24.13 118.50 -3.85
CA ASP A 401 -25.34 118.70 -4.64
C ASP A 401 -26.34 119.59 -3.91
N LYS A 402 -26.46 119.48 -2.57
CA LYS A 402 -27.21 120.45 -1.75
C LYS A 402 -26.60 121.85 -1.85
N LEU A 403 -25.28 121.97 -1.75
CA LEU A 403 -24.57 123.24 -1.90
C LEU A 403 -24.74 123.82 -3.31
N LYS A 404 -24.79 122.98 -4.36
CA LYS A 404 -25.10 123.42 -5.73
C LYS A 404 -26.56 123.87 -5.85
N GLU A 405 -27.52 123.12 -5.32
CA GLU A 405 -28.94 123.51 -5.34
C GLU A 405 -29.18 124.79 -4.53
N GLU A 406 -28.51 124.95 -3.39
CA GLU A 406 -28.52 126.19 -2.61
C GLU A 406 -27.83 127.31 -3.38
N SER A 407 -26.69 127.06 -4.02
CA SER A 407 -26.03 128.02 -4.90
C SER A 407 -26.90 128.41 -6.10
N ASP A 408 -27.67 127.49 -6.66
CA ASP A 408 -28.54 127.74 -7.81
C ASP A 408 -29.83 128.46 -7.39
N ARG A 409 -30.40 128.11 -6.23
CA ARG A 409 -31.48 128.89 -5.59
C ARG A 409 -31.03 130.31 -5.27
N ILE A 410 -29.84 130.46 -4.67
CA ILE A 410 -29.22 131.77 -4.43
C ILE A 410 -28.98 132.47 -5.77
N ARG A 411 -28.51 131.79 -6.83
CA ARG A 411 -28.36 132.41 -8.16
C ARG A 411 -29.68 132.82 -8.79
N GLU A 412 -30.77 132.10 -8.58
CA GLU A 412 -32.10 132.43 -9.09
C GLU A 412 -32.71 133.60 -8.30
N GLU A 413 -32.58 133.59 -6.97
CA GLU A 413 -32.94 134.72 -6.10
C GLU A 413 -32.09 135.95 -6.41
N GLU A 414 -30.77 135.78 -6.57
CA GLU A 414 -29.84 136.80 -7.06
C GLU A 414 -30.11 137.16 -8.52
N ALA A 415 -30.70 136.34 -9.38
CA ALA A 415 -31.04 136.73 -10.75
C ALA A 415 -32.28 137.60 -10.76
N VAL A 416 -33.28 137.27 -9.94
CA VAL A 416 -34.48 138.09 -9.71
C VAL A 416 -34.13 139.39 -8.97
N GLU A 417 -33.19 139.32 -8.02
CA GLU A 417 -32.63 140.49 -7.36
C GLU A 417 -31.66 141.24 -8.28
N ARG A 418 -30.86 140.63 -9.16
CA ARG A 418 -30.00 141.29 -10.17
C ARG A 418 -30.83 141.93 -11.27
N GLU A 419 -31.99 141.42 -11.67
CA GLU A 419 -32.89 142.17 -12.56
C GLU A 419 -33.52 143.38 -11.84
N ARG A 420 -33.74 143.29 -10.52
CA ARG A 420 -34.22 144.41 -9.68
C ARG A 420 -33.10 145.36 -9.24
N LEU A 421 -31.85 144.88 -9.19
CA LEU A 421 -30.65 145.57 -8.73
C LEU A 421 -29.76 146.02 -9.91
N GLU A 422 -29.84 145.51 -11.14
CA GLU A 422 -29.26 146.16 -12.33
C GLU A 422 -29.99 147.48 -12.62
N ALA A 423 -31.25 147.59 -12.19
CA ALA A 423 -32.00 148.84 -12.15
C ALA A 423 -31.61 149.79 -10.98
N LEU A 424 -30.91 149.29 -9.94
CA LEU A 424 -30.58 150.05 -8.72
C LEU A 424 -29.05 150.09 -8.39
N ALA A 425 -28.22 149.36 -9.11
CA ALA A 425 -26.78 149.15 -8.95
C ALA A 425 -26.00 149.46 -10.25
N ALA A 426 -26.64 150.20 -11.17
CA ALA A 426 -25.96 151.30 -11.85
C ALA A 426 -25.59 152.45 -10.88
N ALA A 427 -26.02 152.38 -9.61
CA ALA A 427 -25.88 153.45 -8.64
C ALA A 427 -24.85 153.25 -7.53
N LEU A 428 -24.27 152.06 -7.26
CA LEU A 428 -23.19 151.93 -6.27
C LEU A 428 -22.40 150.62 -6.44
N LYS A 429 -21.09 150.79 -6.63
CA LYS A 429 -20.08 149.76 -6.87
C LYS A 429 -19.42 149.32 -5.55
N GLU A 430 -19.13 148.02 -5.47
CA GLU A 430 -17.97 147.37 -4.84
C GLU A 430 -17.45 147.91 -3.49
N GLU A 431 -17.67 147.19 -2.37
CA GLU A 431 -16.66 147.18 -1.28
C GLU A 431 -16.75 146.07 -0.19
N GLU A 432 -17.40 144.92 -0.41
CA GLU A 432 -17.31 143.77 0.55
C GLU A 432 -16.91 142.43 -0.10
N LEU A 433 -16.73 142.40 -1.43
CA LEU A 433 -16.30 141.20 -2.17
C LEU A 433 -14.82 140.86 -1.96
N ALA A 434 -13.96 141.78 -1.51
CA ALA A 434 -12.51 141.57 -1.58
C ALA A 434 -11.95 140.53 -0.59
N GLN A 435 -12.52 140.36 0.61
CA GLN A 435 -11.97 139.44 1.62
C GLN A 435 -12.53 138.01 1.53
N HIS A 436 -13.79 137.83 1.12
CA HIS A 436 -14.32 136.48 0.85
C HIS A 436 -13.87 135.96 -0.52
N ILE A 437 -13.61 136.86 -1.49
CA ILE A 437 -12.91 136.48 -2.73
C ILE A 437 -11.50 136.01 -2.40
N GLU A 438 -10.73 136.61 -1.50
CA GLU A 438 -9.33 136.15 -1.30
C GLU A 438 -9.26 134.74 -0.69
N ASP A 439 -10.12 134.39 0.28
CA ASP A 439 -10.17 133.04 0.87
C ASP A 439 -10.82 132.00 -0.05
N LEU A 440 -11.94 132.32 -0.74
CA LEU A 440 -12.47 131.43 -1.77
C LEU A 440 -11.55 131.37 -2.98
N VAL A 441 -10.81 132.42 -3.33
CA VAL A 441 -9.85 132.39 -4.42
C VAL A 441 -8.65 131.56 -4.00
N GLU A 442 -8.17 131.59 -2.77
CA GLU A 442 -7.12 130.67 -2.32
C GLU A 442 -7.60 129.22 -2.24
N GLU A 443 -8.80 128.96 -1.73
CA GLU A 443 -9.33 127.59 -1.59
C GLU A 443 -9.77 127.02 -2.95
N VAL A 444 -10.41 127.84 -3.79
CA VAL A 444 -10.69 127.50 -5.19
C VAL A 444 -9.42 127.55 -6.03
N GLN A 445 -8.36 128.28 -5.70
CA GLN A 445 -7.05 128.15 -6.36
C GLN A 445 -6.34 126.90 -5.88
N ARG A 446 -6.47 126.46 -4.63
CA ARG A 446 -5.90 125.18 -4.17
C ARG A 446 -6.67 124.01 -4.75
N GLU A 447 -8.00 124.06 -4.80
CA GLU A 447 -8.83 123.07 -5.49
C GLU A 447 -8.65 123.15 -7.00
N ARG A 448 -8.54 124.32 -7.62
CA ARG A 448 -8.24 124.45 -9.05
C ARG A 448 -6.82 124.01 -9.33
N ASP A 449 -5.82 124.29 -8.50
CA ASP A 449 -4.47 123.79 -8.68
C ASP A 449 -4.39 122.29 -8.46
N ALA A 450 -5.15 121.73 -7.52
CA ALA A 450 -5.24 120.29 -7.29
C ALA A 450 -6.02 119.59 -8.41
N ARG A 451 -7.16 120.14 -8.85
CA ARG A 451 -7.91 119.66 -10.01
C ARG A 451 -7.15 119.88 -11.30
N GLN A 452 -6.43 120.97 -11.47
CA GLN A 452 -5.62 121.24 -12.66
C GLN A 452 -4.33 120.44 -12.62
N ARG A 453 -3.79 120.06 -11.46
CA ARG A 453 -2.72 119.05 -11.35
C ARG A 453 -3.25 117.66 -11.65
N LEU A 454 -4.42 117.28 -11.13
CA LEU A 454 -5.05 115.99 -11.44
C LEU A 454 -5.55 115.92 -12.88
N GLU A 455 -6.06 117.00 -13.45
CA GLU A 455 -6.44 117.13 -14.86
C GLU A 455 -5.19 117.16 -15.71
N VAL A 456 -4.11 117.86 -15.34
CA VAL A 456 -2.85 117.77 -16.07
C VAL A 456 -2.21 116.40 -15.92
N GLU A 457 -2.35 115.70 -14.79
CA GLU A 457 -1.84 114.34 -14.59
C GLU A 457 -2.70 113.30 -15.30
N MET A 458 -4.03 113.46 -15.31
CA MET A 458 -4.97 112.66 -16.10
C MET A 458 -4.78 112.93 -17.59
N GLU A 459 -4.73 114.19 -18.02
CA GLU A 459 -4.41 114.57 -19.40
C GLU A 459 -3.01 114.13 -19.78
N LYS A 460 -2.03 114.13 -18.86
CA LYS A 460 -0.69 113.62 -19.14
C LYS A 460 -0.68 112.11 -19.19
N CYS A 461 -1.44 111.42 -18.34
CA CYS A 461 -1.59 109.96 -18.39
C CYS A 461 -2.35 109.54 -19.63
N ASP A 462 -3.40 110.26 -20.02
CA ASP A 462 -4.17 110.09 -21.24
C ASP A 462 -3.35 110.49 -22.47
N GLN A 463 -2.53 111.55 -22.39
CA GLN A 463 -1.60 111.92 -23.45
C GLN A 463 -0.45 110.93 -23.57
N ASP A 464 0.02 110.34 -22.46
CA ASP A 464 1.07 109.32 -22.43
C ASP A 464 0.51 107.99 -22.91
N HIS A 465 -0.69 107.61 -22.50
CA HIS A 465 -1.42 106.44 -22.97
C HIS A 465 -1.80 106.60 -24.45
N ASP A 466 -2.32 107.76 -24.86
CA ASP A 466 -2.54 108.07 -26.26
C ASP A 466 -1.22 108.19 -27.03
N ALA A 467 -0.14 108.69 -26.43
CA ALA A 467 1.16 108.75 -27.08
C ALA A 467 1.74 107.35 -27.23
N GLU A 468 1.51 106.45 -26.28
CA GLU A 468 1.84 105.03 -26.35
C GLU A 468 0.97 104.34 -27.38
N ILE A 469 -0.35 104.50 -27.37
CA ILE A 469 -1.24 103.99 -28.42
C ILE A 469 -0.85 104.57 -29.78
N ARG A 470 -0.52 105.85 -29.88
CA ARG A 470 -0.05 106.46 -31.14
C ARG A 470 1.37 106.02 -31.48
N ARG A 471 2.24 105.66 -30.53
CA ARG A 471 3.58 105.11 -30.78
C ARG A 471 3.47 103.66 -31.24
N GLU A 472 2.62 102.88 -30.61
CA GLU A 472 2.31 101.51 -30.98
C GLU A 472 1.57 101.45 -32.30
N ARG A 473 0.57 102.32 -32.53
CA ARG A 473 -0.06 102.48 -33.85
C ARG A 473 0.93 102.98 -34.88
N ARG A 474 1.79 103.97 -34.59
CA ARG A 474 2.85 104.37 -35.55
C ARG A 474 3.87 103.27 -35.76
N ALA A 475 4.18 102.45 -34.77
CA ALA A 475 5.09 101.31 -34.89
C ALA A 475 4.41 100.16 -35.66
N LEU A 476 3.11 99.96 -35.48
CA LEU A 476 2.29 99.02 -36.21
C LEU A 476 2.14 99.48 -37.65
N GLU A 477 1.73 100.72 -37.92
CA GLU A 477 1.67 101.35 -39.24
C GLU A 477 3.06 101.44 -39.90
N ALA A 478 4.13 101.64 -39.14
CA ALA A 478 5.49 101.57 -39.67
C ALA A 478 5.87 100.13 -40.00
N LYS A 479 5.47 99.14 -39.20
CA LYS A 479 5.67 97.71 -39.50
C LYS A 479 4.79 97.24 -40.64
N GLU A 480 3.55 97.71 -40.74
CA GLU A 480 2.59 97.42 -41.80
C GLU A 480 2.99 98.14 -43.08
N SER A 481 3.46 99.38 -43.03
CA SER A 481 4.01 100.06 -44.21
C SER A 481 5.38 99.52 -44.59
N ALA A 482 6.21 99.06 -43.66
CA ALA A 482 7.45 98.35 -43.96
C ALA A 482 7.16 96.95 -44.53
N LEU A 483 6.13 96.26 -44.04
CA LEU A 483 5.66 94.99 -44.58
C LEU A 483 5.01 95.20 -45.95
N GLN A 484 4.19 96.22 -46.12
CA GLN A 484 3.58 96.58 -47.41
C GLN A 484 4.64 97.11 -48.38
N SER A 485 5.65 97.83 -47.92
CA SER A 485 6.81 98.21 -48.74
C SER A 485 7.61 96.97 -49.08
N ALA A 486 7.89 96.07 -48.13
CA ALA A 486 8.60 94.82 -48.40
C ALA A 486 7.81 93.89 -49.32
N LEU A 487 6.48 93.87 -49.24
CA LEU A 487 5.58 93.12 -50.13
C LEU A 487 5.48 93.80 -51.49
N ASN A 488 5.42 95.12 -51.55
CA ASN A 488 5.48 95.88 -52.80
C ASN A 488 6.87 95.81 -53.43
N ASP A 489 7.94 95.70 -52.64
CA ASP A 489 9.32 95.53 -53.08
C ASP A 489 9.57 94.09 -53.45
N LEU A 490 8.92 93.12 -52.80
CA LEU A 490 8.87 91.73 -53.22
C LEU A 490 8.08 91.61 -54.53
N ALA A 491 6.92 92.23 -54.65
CA ALA A 491 6.13 92.24 -55.88
C ALA A 491 6.83 93.02 -57.00
N ARG A 492 7.51 94.13 -56.68
CA ARG A 492 8.35 94.88 -57.62
C ARG A 492 9.61 94.10 -57.97
N THR A 493 10.24 93.37 -57.06
CA THR A 493 11.42 92.54 -57.37
C THR A 493 11.02 91.27 -58.08
N GLN A 494 9.83 90.72 -57.85
CA GLN A 494 9.27 89.62 -58.63
C GLN A 494 8.81 90.10 -60.01
N SER A 495 8.22 91.28 -60.12
CA SER A 495 7.90 91.90 -61.41
C SER A 495 9.16 92.35 -62.14
N LEU A 496 10.17 92.85 -61.44
CA LEU A 496 11.48 93.17 -62.00
C LEU A 496 12.25 91.90 -62.31
N LEU A 497 12.08 90.80 -61.57
CA LEU A 497 12.70 89.52 -61.90
C LEU A 497 12.00 88.92 -63.11
N ALA A 498 10.67 88.90 -63.17
CA ALA A 498 9.93 88.47 -64.34
C ALA A 498 10.18 89.37 -65.57
N GLN A 499 10.27 90.68 -65.35
CA GLN A 499 10.69 91.63 -66.39
C GLN A 499 12.16 91.47 -66.72
N ARG A 500 13.05 91.11 -65.78
CA ARG A 500 14.47 90.84 -66.06
C ARG A 500 14.68 89.49 -66.67
N GLU A 501 13.85 88.49 -66.42
CA GLU A 501 13.83 87.21 -67.10
C GLU A 501 13.31 87.42 -68.53
N SER A 502 12.22 88.18 -68.71
CA SER A 502 11.76 88.63 -70.02
C SER A 502 12.77 89.54 -70.73
N ASP A 503 13.45 90.43 -70.03
CA ASP A 503 14.44 91.34 -70.59
C ASP A 503 15.76 90.60 -70.81
N LEU A 504 16.08 89.54 -70.08
CA LEU A 504 17.28 88.72 -70.29
C LEU A 504 17.03 87.72 -71.43
N ASP A 505 15.81 87.24 -71.60
CA ASP A 505 15.37 86.54 -72.81
C ASP A 505 15.34 87.49 -74.02
N ALA A 506 14.85 88.73 -73.84
CA ALA A 506 14.85 89.75 -74.88
C ALA A 506 16.25 90.31 -75.14
N VAL A 507 17.15 90.38 -74.16
CA VAL A 507 18.56 90.79 -74.29
C VAL A 507 19.41 89.63 -74.77
N GLN A 508 19.10 88.36 -74.51
CA GLN A 508 19.73 87.25 -75.20
C GLN A 508 19.32 87.25 -76.67
N SER A 509 18.04 87.52 -76.96
CA SER A 509 17.54 87.70 -78.32
C SER A 509 18.10 88.97 -78.98
N ALA A 510 18.26 90.06 -78.22
CA ALA A 510 18.76 91.34 -78.70
C ALA A 510 20.29 91.44 -78.70
N LEU A 511 21.04 90.67 -77.90
CA LEU A 511 22.49 90.49 -78.06
C LEU A 511 22.75 89.60 -79.26
N GLN A 512 21.89 88.60 -79.53
CA GLN A 512 21.96 87.85 -80.79
C GLN A 512 21.70 88.75 -82.01
N THR A 513 20.86 89.80 -81.91
CA THR A 513 20.66 90.80 -82.98
C THR A 513 21.63 92.00 -82.92
N LEU A 514 22.14 92.41 -81.76
CA LEU A 514 23.11 93.50 -81.58
C LEU A 514 24.56 93.03 -81.69
N GLU A 515 24.91 91.76 -81.51
CA GLU A 515 26.17 91.20 -82.03
C GLU A 515 26.17 91.19 -83.56
N ALA A 516 24.98 91.18 -84.19
CA ALA A 516 24.82 91.37 -85.63
C ALA A 516 24.78 92.87 -86.04
N GLU A 517 24.35 93.79 -85.18
CA GLU A 517 24.13 95.22 -85.51
C GLU A 517 25.15 96.21 -84.89
N SER A 518 25.89 95.83 -83.84
CA SER A 518 27.06 96.54 -83.27
C SER A 518 28.30 96.50 -84.19
N LYS A 519 28.19 95.81 -85.34
CA LYS A 519 29.14 95.89 -86.46
C LYS A 519 28.96 97.13 -87.34
N LYS A 520 28.00 98.03 -87.06
CA LYS A 520 27.76 99.26 -87.85
C LYS A 520 27.49 100.49 -86.97
N LEU A 521 28.59 100.96 -86.35
CA LEU A 521 28.98 102.36 -86.13
C LEU A 521 27.94 103.36 -85.57
N GLY A 522 28.25 103.79 -84.34
CA GLY A 522 27.78 105.04 -83.74
C GLY A 522 28.40 106.29 -84.39
N GLU A 523 27.61 107.36 -84.28
CA GLU A 523 27.76 108.66 -84.92
C GLU A 523 28.85 109.53 -84.28
N SER A 524 29.41 110.45 -85.07
CA SER A 524 30.14 111.60 -84.55
C SER A 524 30.05 112.77 -85.53
N HIS A 525 29.55 113.93 -85.07
CA HIS A 525 29.85 115.21 -85.67
C HIS A 525 30.68 116.06 -84.71
N THR A 526 31.85 116.44 -85.19
CA THR A 526 32.91 117.12 -84.47
C THR A 526 32.76 118.64 -84.52
N THR A 527 32.27 119.25 -83.45
CA THR A 527 32.69 120.62 -83.05
C THR A 527 33.67 120.47 -81.90
N ALA A 528 34.72 119.68 -82.15
CA ALA A 528 35.39 118.83 -81.19
C ALA A 528 36.76 119.37 -80.76
N ARG A 529 36.83 120.55 -80.14
CA ARG A 529 38.12 120.94 -79.52
C ARG A 529 38.02 121.85 -78.30
N PHE A 530 37.08 122.78 -78.25
CA PHE A 530 36.84 123.61 -77.06
C PHE A 530 35.76 122.99 -76.16
N SER A 531 34.72 122.41 -76.77
CA SER A 531 33.78 121.46 -76.15
C SER A 531 34.56 120.28 -75.56
N LEU A 532 35.47 119.66 -76.32
CA LEU A 532 36.25 118.51 -75.83
C LEU A 532 37.09 118.80 -74.58
N GLN A 533 37.55 120.04 -74.33
CA GLN A 533 38.33 120.30 -73.12
C GLN A 533 37.43 120.46 -71.88
N LEU A 534 36.35 121.23 -71.99
CA LEU A 534 35.31 121.35 -70.96
C LEU A 534 34.61 120.00 -70.72
N GLU A 535 34.45 119.22 -71.77
CA GLU A 535 33.90 117.88 -71.76
C GLU A 535 34.92 116.88 -71.24
N VAL A 536 36.23 117.02 -71.46
CA VAL A 536 37.26 116.22 -70.77
C VAL A 536 37.27 116.52 -69.27
N ASP A 537 37.14 117.78 -68.84
CA ASP A 537 37.09 118.11 -67.40
C ASP A 537 35.74 117.74 -66.76
N ARG A 538 34.64 117.79 -67.53
CA ARG A 538 33.34 117.26 -67.11
C ARG A 538 33.38 115.74 -67.04
N LEU A 539 33.90 115.06 -68.06
CA LEU A 539 34.08 113.62 -68.12
C LEU A 539 35.05 113.13 -67.05
N LYS A 540 36.09 113.88 -66.67
CA LYS A 540 36.95 113.52 -65.53
C LYS A 540 36.18 113.54 -64.21
N ARG A 541 35.38 114.59 -63.95
CA ARG A 541 34.52 114.64 -62.76
C ARG A 541 33.40 113.61 -62.82
N ASP A 542 32.85 113.34 -64.00
CA ASP A 542 31.81 112.33 -64.20
C ASP A 542 32.42 110.93 -64.05
N VAL A 543 33.67 110.70 -64.47
CA VAL A 543 34.43 109.47 -64.23
C VAL A 543 34.74 109.30 -62.76
N GLU A 544 35.22 110.33 -62.05
CA GLU A 544 35.44 110.28 -60.60
C GLU A 544 34.13 110.00 -59.85
N ARG A 545 33.00 110.61 -60.26
CA ARG A 545 31.68 110.31 -59.68
C ARG A 545 31.22 108.89 -60.01
N LEU A 546 31.41 108.42 -61.24
CA LEU A 546 31.06 107.06 -61.64
C LEU A 546 31.95 106.03 -60.94
N GLU A 547 33.22 106.34 -60.69
CA GLU A 547 34.15 105.51 -59.92
C GLU A 547 33.74 105.47 -58.43
N ASP A 548 33.35 106.62 -57.86
CA ASP A 548 32.80 106.68 -56.51
C ASP A 548 31.47 105.93 -56.40
N GLU A 549 30.56 106.08 -57.36
CA GLU A 549 29.29 105.35 -57.44
C GLU A 549 29.53 103.85 -57.63
N LEU A 550 30.48 103.46 -58.48
CA LEU A 550 30.92 102.08 -58.67
C LEU A 550 31.53 101.51 -57.38
N SER A 551 32.32 102.29 -56.65
CA SER A 551 32.91 101.88 -55.38
C SER A 551 31.84 101.66 -54.30
N ARG A 552 30.82 102.53 -54.24
CA ARG A 552 29.67 102.40 -53.33
C ARG A 552 28.78 101.22 -53.74
N ALA A 553 28.57 101.01 -55.03
CA ALA A 553 27.82 99.86 -55.54
C ALA A 553 28.55 98.54 -55.22
N ARG A 554 29.87 98.49 -55.42
CA ARG A 554 30.69 97.32 -55.04
C ARG A 554 30.64 97.07 -53.54
N LYS A 555 30.85 98.10 -52.70
CA LYS A 555 30.69 97.96 -51.24
C LYS A 555 29.28 97.51 -50.85
N GLY A 556 28.25 98.04 -51.50
CA GLY A 556 26.86 97.64 -51.27
C GLY A 556 26.57 96.20 -51.71
N ILE A 557 27.23 95.71 -52.77
CA ILE A 557 27.19 94.31 -53.18
C ILE A 557 27.92 93.45 -52.16
N ASP A 558 29.14 93.80 -51.75
CA ASP A 558 29.91 93.05 -50.75
C ASP A 558 29.15 92.95 -49.41
N GLU A 559 28.52 94.04 -48.96
CA GLU A 559 27.69 94.04 -47.76
C GLU A 559 26.43 93.16 -47.91
N ARG A 560 25.83 93.14 -49.10
CA ARG A 560 24.69 92.26 -49.39
C ARG A 560 25.12 90.80 -49.48
N GLU A 561 26.25 90.50 -50.11
CA GLU A 561 26.82 89.15 -50.19
C GLU A 561 27.18 88.63 -48.80
N ASN A 562 27.79 89.45 -47.95
CA ASN A 562 28.06 89.10 -46.56
C ASN A 562 26.76 88.81 -45.79
N LYS A 563 25.74 89.67 -45.92
CA LYS A 563 24.42 89.43 -45.30
C LYS A 563 23.73 88.18 -45.83
N THR A 564 23.87 87.88 -47.13
CA THR A 564 23.34 86.65 -47.73
C THR A 564 24.06 85.43 -47.18
N ARG A 565 25.39 85.49 -47.07
CA ARG A 565 26.21 84.42 -46.51
C ARG A 565 25.92 84.17 -45.02
N ASP A 566 25.68 85.23 -44.25
CA ASP A 566 25.27 85.12 -42.85
C ASP A 566 23.86 84.49 -42.72
N ARG A 567 22.94 84.84 -43.63
CA ARG A 567 21.61 84.22 -43.71
C ARG A 567 21.70 82.76 -44.09
N ASP A 568 22.50 82.41 -45.10
CA ASP A 568 22.73 81.03 -45.52
C ASP A 568 23.35 80.21 -44.39
N GLY A 569 24.33 80.78 -43.67
CA GLY A 569 24.92 80.15 -42.49
C GLY A 569 23.92 79.95 -41.33
N MET A 570 22.94 80.84 -41.18
CA MET A 570 21.84 80.66 -40.21
C MET A 570 20.85 79.58 -40.66
N ILE A 571 20.53 79.54 -41.95
CA ILE A 571 19.65 78.51 -42.55
C ILE A 571 20.28 77.12 -42.37
N ASP A 572 21.58 76.98 -42.60
CA ASP A 572 22.29 75.71 -42.41
C ASP A 572 22.29 75.25 -40.95
N LYS A 573 22.45 76.18 -40.00
CA LYS A 573 22.33 75.89 -38.56
C LYS A 573 20.92 75.43 -38.20
N LEU A 574 19.89 76.14 -38.66
CA LEU A 574 18.50 75.76 -38.43
C LEU A 574 18.17 74.39 -39.08
N HIS A 575 18.72 74.08 -40.26
CA HIS A 575 18.56 72.77 -40.86
C HIS A 575 19.28 71.66 -40.10
N ALA A 576 20.47 71.92 -39.55
CA ALA A 576 21.17 70.97 -38.69
C ALA A 576 20.37 70.71 -37.41
N GLU A 577 19.91 71.77 -36.72
CA GLU A 577 19.07 71.67 -35.53
C GLU A 577 17.76 70.93 -35.81
N ASN A 578 17.12 71.17 -36.95
CA ASN A 578 15.89 70.48 -37.34
C ASN A 578 16.13 68.98 -37.60
N ARG A 579 17.27 68.60 -38.22
CA ARG A 579 17.66 67.19 -38.39
C ARG A 579 17.94 66.52 -37.04
N ASP A 580 18.63 67.20 -36.13
CA ASP A 580 18.93 66.69 -34.79
C ASP A 580 17.64 66.50 -33.97
N LEU A 581 16.73 67.48 -33.99
CA LEU A 581 15.43 67.38 -33.34
C LEU A 581 14.58 66.25 -33.93
N ALA A 582 14.58 66.07 -35.25
CA ALA A 582 13.88 64.96 -35.90
C ALA A 582 14.48 63.60 -35.51
N SER A 583 15.81 63.50 -35.40
CA SER A 583 16.50 62.29 -34.93
C SER A 583 16.16 61.98 -33.46
N GLN A 584 16.16 62.99 -32.60
CA GLN A 584 15.77 62.84 -31.19
C GLN A 584 14.30 62.42 -31.06
N LEU A 585 13.39 62.99 -31.85
CA LEU A 585 11.98 62.60 -31.86
C LEU A 585 11.78 61.14 -32.31
N ALA A 586 12.50 60.71 -33.36
CA ALA A 586 12.46 59.33 -33.82
C ALA A 586 13.00 58.36 -32.75
N ALA A 587 14.10 58.72 -32.09
CA ALA A 587 14.68 57.93 -31.01
C ALA A 587 13.72 57.81 -29.80
N GLN A 588 13.08 58.92 -29.40
CA GLN A 588 12.08 58.93 -28.33
C GLN A 588 10.84 58.10 -28.69
N THR A 589 10.40 58.16 -29.94
CA THR A 589 9.26 57.37 -30.44
C THR A 589 9.58 55.87 -30.38
N GLN A 590 10.78 55.47 -30.83
CA GLN A 590 11.22 54.08 -30.77
C GLN A 590 11.40 53.61 -29.32
N ALA A 591 11.95 54.45 -28.44
CA ALA A 591 12.08 54.13 -27.03
C ALA A 591 10.70 53.92 -26.36
N ARG A 592 9.71 54.76 -26.70
CA ARG A 592 8.32 54.58 -26.25
C ARG A 592 7.71 53.28 -26.73
N LEU A 593 7.92 52.90 -27.99
CA LEU A 593 7.44 51.63 -28.53
C LEU A 593 8.07 50.43 -27.81
N ASN A 594 9.39 50.45 -27.61
CA ASN A 594 10.09 49.38 -26.88
C ASN A 594 9.61 49.26 -25.42
N VAL A 595 9.31 50.38 -24.75
CA VAL A 595 8.74 50.36 -23.39
C VAL A 595 7.31 49.83 -23.41
N SER A 596 6.50 50.19 -24.41
CA SER A 596 5.15 49.66 -24.59
C SER A 596 5.17 48.14 -24.81
N GLU A 597 6.04 47.63 -25.69
CA GLU A 597 6.17 46.19 -25.94
C GLU A 597 6.62 45.44 -24.68
N LYS A 598 7.55 46.01 -23.90
CA LYS A 598 7.95 45.45 -22.60
C LYS A 598 6.80 45.45 -21.60
N LEU A 599 6.01 46.53 -21.55
CA LEU A 599 4.84 46.62 -20.68
C LEU A 599 3.80 45.57 -21.06
N ASP A 600 3.51 45.42 -22.36
CA ASP A 600 2.57 44.41 -22.87
C ASP A 600 3.06 43.00 -22.55
N GLY A 601 4.37 42.73 -22.69
CA GLY A 601 4.99 41.46 -22.31
C GLY A 601 4.86 41.17 -20.82
N VAL A 602 5.11 42.17 -19.95
CA VAL A 602 4.95 42.03 -18.50
C VAL A 602 3.48 41.84 -18.12
N GLN A 603 2.54 42.56 -18.75
CA GLN A 603 1.11 42.39 -18.52
C GLN A 603 0.60 41.01 -18.96
N ALA A 604 1.08 40.50 -20.10
CA ALA A 604 0.76 39.15 -20.54
C ALA A 604 1.34 38.09 -19.58
N GLY A 605 2.58 38.29 -19.13
CA GLY A 605 3.20 37.43 -18.11
C GLY A 605 2.44 37.42 -16.79
N LEU A 606 2.01 38.60 -16.33
CA LEU A 606 1.20 38.74 -15.11
C LEU A 606 -0.14 38.01 -15.24
N LYS A 607 -0.86 38.17 -16.36
CA LYS A 607 -2.12 37.44 -16.61
C LYS A 607 -1.93 35.93 -16.62
N ASN A 608 -0.84 35.44 -17.20
CA ASN A 608 -0.52 34.01 -17.18
C ASN A 608 -0.25 33.53 -15.75
N ALA A 609 0.58 34.25 -14.99
CA ALA A 609 0.86 33.93 -13.59
C ALA A 609 -0.41 33.97 -12.71
N GLU A 610 -1.31 34.92 -12.93
CA GLU A 610 -2.61 34.99 -12.24
C GLU A 610 -3.50 33.78 -12.56
N SER A 611 -3.50 33.32 -13.82
CA SER A 611 -4.23 32.13 -14.24
C SER A 611 -3.64 30.83 -13.64
N GLU A 612 -2.31 30.75 -13.52
CA GLU A 612 -1.60 29.65 -12.87
C GLU A 612 -1.82 29.64 -11.35
N LEU A 613 -1.87 30.82 -10.73
CA LEU A 613 -2.21 30.97 -9.31
C LEU A 613 -3.66 30.55 -9.04
N SER A 614 -4.60 30.96 -9.91
CA SER A 614 -6.01 30.54 -9.87
C SER A 614 -6.16 29.02 -9.93
N THR A 615 -5.50 28.38 -10.91
CA THR A 615 -5.54 26.92 -11.06
C THR A 615 -4.83 26.18 -9.93
N SER A 616 -3.78 26.78 -9.34
CA SER A 616 -3.13 26.22 -8.16
C SER A 616 -4.01 26.33 -6.91
N ARG A 617 -4.74 27.43 -6.75
CA ARG A 617 -5.74 27.61 -5.67
C ARG A 617 -6.89 26.62 -5.77
N THR A 618 -7.41 26.36 -6.96
CA THR A 618 -8.48 25.36 -7.14
C THR A 618 -7.96 23.96 -6.81
N LYS A 619 -6.77 23.58 -7.27
CA LYS A 619 -6.13 22.31 -6.90
C LYS A 619 -5.91 22.19 -5.39
N ALA A 620 -5.44 23.25 -4.73
CA ALA A 620 -5.27 23.27 -3.28
C ALA A 620 -6.60 23.04 -2.54
N SER A 621 -7.66 23.73 -2.95
CA SER A 621 -9.01 23.53 -2.41
C SER A 621 -9.54 22.11 -2.62
N GLU A 622 -9.33 21.52 -3.80
CA GLU A 622 -9.70 20.13 -4.08
C GLU A 622 -8.93 19.14 -3.20
N LEU A 623 -7.63 19.37 -2.97
CA LEU A 623 -6.81 18.55 -2.09
C LEU A 623 -7.24 18.68 -0.63
N GLU A 624 -7.56 19.90 -0.16
CA GLU A 624 -8.11 20.14 1.18
C GLU A 624 -9.46 19.43 1.38
N GLN A 625 -10.35 19.47 0.38
CA GLN A 625 -11.62 18.75 0.43
C GLN A 625 -11.44 17.23 0.47
N ARG A 626 -10.50 16.69 -0.33
CA ARG A 626 -10.16 15.26 -0.29
C ARG A 626 -9.58 14.87 1.05
N LEU A 627 -8.64 15.65 1.59
CA LEU A 627 -8.06 15.41 2.91
C LEU A 627 -9.14 15.45 4.01
N SER A 628 -10.08 16.39 3.95
CA SER A 628 -11.21 16.47 4.89
C SER A 628 -12.16 15.26 4.77
N LYS A 629 -12.39 14.76 3.55
CA LYS A 629 -13.19 13.54 3.32
C LYS A 629 -12.46 12.31 3.89
N ASP A 630 -11.16 12.19 3.65
CA ASP A 630 -10.34 11.08 4.12
C ASP A 630 -10.22 11.09 5.65
N GLN A 631 -10.03 12.26 6.28
CA GLN A 631 -10.04 12.41 7.73
C GLN A 631 -11.38 11.97 8.34
N ARG A 632 -12.52 12.35 7.73
CA ARG A 632 -13.85 11.89 8.17
C ARG A 632 -14.03 10.39 8.00
N SER A 633 -13.56 9.83 6.88
CA SER A 633 -13.60 8.38 6.64
C SER A 633 -12.74 7.61 7.64
N LEU A 634 -11.54 8.13 7.96
CA LEU A 634 -10.64 7.54 8.94
C LEU A 634 -11.26 7.58 10.34
N LEU A 635 -11.82 8.72 10.75
CA LEU A 635 -12.52 8.83 12.05
C LEU A 635 -13.73 7.89 12.14
N ALA A 636 -14.50 7.74 11.06
CA ALA A 636 -15.59 6.78 11.00
C ALA A 636 -15.10 5.33 11.12
N ALA A 637 -14.02 4.97 10.43
CA ALA A 637 -13.39 3.65 10.53
C ALA A 637 -12.82 3.40 11.93
N GLU A 638 -12.15 4.38 12.54
CA GLU A 638 -11.66 4.29 13.92
C GLU A 638 -12.81 4.09 14.92
N SER A 639 -13.91 4.84 14.78
CA SER A 639 -15.10 4.64 15.61
C SER A 639 -15.64 3.22 15.46
N GLN A 640 -15.79 2.74 14.22
CA GLN A 640 -16.26 1.39 13.95
C GLN A 640 -15.33 0.32 14.54
N TYR A 641 -14.00 0.52 14.46
CA TYR A 641 -13.05 -0.40 15.08
C TYR A 641 -13.11 -0.36 16.61
N ARG A 642 -13.31 0.80 17.23
CA ARG A 642 -13.53 0.91 18.68
C ARG A 642 -14.80 0.19 19.12
N ASP A 643 -15.89 0.32 18.36
CA ASP A 643 -17.14 -0.37 18.63
C ASP A 643 -16.97 -1.88 18.52
N GLN A 644 -16.38 -2.38 17.42
CA GLN A 644 -16.07 -3.80 17.25
C GLN A 644 -15.17 -4.36 18.35
N LEU A 645 -14.17 -3.59 18.79
CA LEU A 645 -13.24 -4.01 19.84
C LEU A 645 -13.96 -4.07 21.20
N THR A 646 -14.91 -3.16 21.44
CA THR A 646 -15.78 -3.16 22.62
C THR A 646 -16.73 -4.36 22.63
N GLU A 647 -17.38 -4.66 21.51
CA GLU A 647 -18.24 -5.84 21.34
C GLU A 647 -17.45 -7.14 21.56
N ARG A 648 -16.28 -7.28 20.91
CA ARG A 648 -15.39 -8.44 21.07
C ARG A 648 -14.94 -8.63 22.52
N ASN A 649 -14.51 -7.56 23.16
CA ASN A 649 -14.07 -7.62 24.56
C ASN A 649 -15.23 -7.96 25.51
N THR A 650 -16.45 -7.49 25.21
CA THR A 650 -17.65 -7.86 25.96
C THR A 650 -17.94 -9.35 25.82
N LEU A 651 -17.92 -9.88 24.59
CA LEU A 651 -18.10 -11.32 24.33
C LEU A 651 -17.02 -12.17 25.01
N LEU A 652 -15.76 -11.76 24.95
CA LEU A 652 -14.65 -12.46 25.62
C LEU A 652 -14.84 -12.48 27.13
N LEU A 653 -15.24 -11.36 27.73
CA LEU A 653 -15.56 -11.31 29.15
C LEU A 653 -16.72 -12.24 29.51
N THR A 654 -17.78 -12.27 28.70
CA THR A 654 -18.91 -13.17 28.89
C THR A 654 -18.49 -14.65 28.82
N ILE A 655 -17.70 -15.03 27.81
CA ILE A 655 -17.16 -16.39 27.68
C ILE A 655 -16.32 -16.77 28.90
N TYR A 656 -15.42 -15.89 29.31
CA TYR A 656 -14.58 -16.09 30.49
C TYR A 656 -15.43 -16.31 31.75
N GLN A 657 -16.45 -15.48 31.98
CA GLN A 657 -17.38 -15.66 33.11
C GLN A 657 -18.16 -16.98 33.04
N TYR A 658 -18.57 -17.44 31.86
CA TYR A 658 -19.19 -18.75 31.71
C TYR A 658 -18.21 -19.89 32.01
N MET A 659 -16.96 -19.76 31.60
CA MET A 659 -15.92 -20.73 31.94
C MET A 659 -15.65 -20.78 33.44
N ASP A 660 -15.67 -19.64 34.14
CA ASP A 660 -15.54 -19.58 35.60
C ASP A 660 -16.64 -20.38 36.30
N LYS A 661 -17.89 -20.25 35.80
CA LYS A 661 -19.04 -21.01 36.28
C LYS A 661 -18.88 -22.51 36.04
N ILE A 662 -18.44 -22.92 34.84
CA ILE A 662 -18.23 -24.34 34.48
C ILE A 662 -17.13 -24.97 35.35
N LEU A 663 -16.03 -24.24 35.57
CA LEU A 663 -14.91 -24.70 36.39
C LEU A 663 -15.20 -24.62 37.90
N GLY A 664 -16.31 -24.01 38.31
CA GLY A 664 -16.70 -23.90 39.72
C GLY A 664 -15.83 -22.95 40.55
N VAL A 665 -15.07 -22.06 39.89
CA VAL A 665 -14.15 -21.10 40.53
C VAL A 665 -14.90 -20.00 41.31
N ASP A 666 -16.20 -19.81 41.04
CA ASP A 666 -17.09 -18.92 41.79
C ASP A 666 -17.25 -19.30 43.28
N LYS A 667 -16.89 -20.54 43.68
CA LYS A 667 -17.04 -21.03 45.06
C LYS A 667 -15.77 -20.91 45.91
N THR A 668 -14.64 -20.53 45.32
CA THR A 668 -13.40 -20.28 46.07
C THR A 668 -13.32 -18.80 46.48
N PRO A 669 -13.17 -18.48 47.78
CA PRO A 669 -13.09 -17.09 48.22
C PRO A 669 -11.84 -16.43 47.61
N LYS A 670 -12.06 -15.35 46.84
CA LYS A 670 -11.00 -14.57 46.20
C LYS A 670 -10.09 -13.97 47.28
N LYS A 671 -8.93 -14.60 47.52
CA LYS A 671 -7.86 -13.99 48.35
C LYS A 671 -7.35 -12.74 47.62
N GLY A 672 -7.18 -11.67 48.40
CA GLY A 672 -7.03 -10.30 47.90
C GLY A 672 -5.94 -10.08 46.84
N SER A 673 -6.18 -9.03 46.05
CA SER A 673 -5.27 -8.40 45.09
C SER A 673 -5.14 -8.99 43.68
N GLN A 674 -5.80 -10.11 43.33
CA GLN A 674 -6.03 -10.40 41.90
C GLN A 674 -7.25 -9.63 41.42
N ALA A 675 -7.03 -8.39 41.01
CA ALA A 675 -8.02 -7.65 40.23
C ALA A 675 -8.43 -8.52 39.03
N GLU A 676 -9.73 -8.75 38.84
CA GLU A 676 -10.26 -9.40 37.64
C GLU A 676 -9.68 -8.68 36.42
N THR A 677 -8.71 -9.31 35.75
CA THR A 677 -8.13 -8.73 34.54
C THR A 677 -9.19 -8.77 33.47
N LYS A 678 -9.82 -7.63 33.23
CA LYS A 678 -10.84 -7.50 32.19
C LYS A 678 -10.13 -7.40 30.83
N PRO A 679 -10.74 -7.88 29.74
CA PRO A 679 -10.17 -7.78 28.39
C PRO A 679 -9.79 -6.34 27.99
N PHE A 680 -10.45 -5.35 28.59
CA PHE A 680 -10.29 -3.91 28.27
C PHE A 680 -9.05 -3.25 28.91
N THR A 681 -8.44 -3.84 29.95
CA THR A 681 -7.35 -3.18 30.72
C THR A 681 -5.98 -3.81 30.49
N ASN A 682 -5.90 -5.13 30.39
CA ASN A 682 -4.68 -5.84 30.03
C ASN A 682 -5.02 -7.16 29.34
N PHE A 683 -5.02 -7.13 28.00
CA PHE A 683 -5.40 -8.28 27.19
C PHE A 683 -4.44 -9.45 27.36
N SER A 684 -3.13 -9.21 27.53
CA SER A 684 -2.14 -10.29 27.69
C SER A 684 -2.44 -11.13 28.93
N VAL A 685 -2.65 -10.47 30.07
CA VAL A 685 -2.93 -11.18 31.33
C VAL A 685 -4.31 -11.84 31.30
N PHE A 686 -5.31 -11.19 30.69
CA PHE A 686 -6.63 -11.81 30.46
C PHE A 686 -6.51 -13.06 29.57
N HIS A 687 -5.71 -13.00 28.51
CA HIS A 687 -5.46 -14.09 27.58
C HIS A 687 -4.80 -15.28 28.29
N ASP A 688 -3.77 -15.04 29.09
CA ASP A 688 -3.08 -16.07 29.87
C ASP A 688 -4.02 -16.75 30.88
N ASN A 689 -4.87 -15.95 31.55
CA ASN A 689 -5.89 -16.46 32.46
C ASN A 689 -6.95 -17.29 31.73
N LEU A 690 -7.41 -16.84 30.55
CA LEU A 690 -8.35 -17.58 29.71
C LEU A 690 -7.75 -18.91 29.23
N ILE A 691 -6.48 -18.92 28.79
CA ILE A 691 -5.77 -20.15 28.40
C ILE A 691 -5.67 -21.12 29.58
N THR A 692 -5.33 -20.62 30.77
CA THR A 692 -5.22 -21.46 31.97
C THR A 692 -6.54 -22.15 32.28
N ARG A 693 -7.66 -21.42 32.18
CA ARG A 693 -9.00 -21.98 32.36
C ARG A 693 -9.39 -22.94 31.23
N LEU A 694 -9.04 -22.65 29.98
CA LEU A 694 -9.26 -23.57 28.85
C LEU A 694 -8.50 -24.88 29.03
N LYS A 695 -7.25 -24.83 29.51
CA LYS A 695 -6.46 -26.03 29.84
C LYS A 695 -7.13 -26.85 30.94
N ALA A 696 -7.63 -26.20 32.00
CA ALA A 696 -8.37 -26.89 33.06
C ALA A 696 -9.66 -27.54 32.53
N LEU A 697 -10.42 -26.85 31.67
CA LEU A 697 -11.62 -27.40 31.04
C LEU A 697 -11.30 -28.60 30.13
N SER A 698 -10.23 -28.49 29.34
CA SER A 698 -9.73 -29.59 28.50
C SER A 698 -9.31 -30.80 29.34
N GLN A 699 -8.67 -30.58 30.49
CA GLN A 699 -8.32 -31.68 31.40
C GLN A 699 -9.57 -32.35 31.98
N ILE A 700 -10.60 -31.59 32.38
CA ILE A 700 -11.88 -32.15 32.84
C ILE A 700 -12.54 -32.99 31.75
N GLN A 701 -12.49 -32.53 30.50
CA GLN A 701 -13.00 -33.29 29.35
C GLN A 701 -12.24 -34.62 29.17
N LEU A 702 -10.91 -34.59 29.20
CA LEU A 702 -10.07 -35.79 29.08
C LEU A 702 -10.34 -36.78 30.22
N ASP A 703 -10.46 -36.30 31.45
CA ASP A 703 -10.78 -37.11 32.62
C ASP A 703 -12.18 -37.72 32.52
N PHE A 704 -13.16 -36.97 32.00
CA PHE A 704 -14.50 -37.46 31.73
C PHE A 704 -14.49 -38.56 30.67
N ASP A 705 -13.83 -38.35 29.53
CA ASP A 705 -13.71 -39.36 28.47
C ASP A 705 -13.02 -40.63 28.99
N LYS A 706 -11.97 -40.48 29.81
CA LYS A 706 -11.31 -41.61 30.45
C LYS A 706 -12.25 -42.38 31.37
N ARG A 707 -13.00 -41.68 32.23
CA ARG A 707 -14.00 -42.31 33.13
C ARG A 707 -15.13 -42.98 32.35
N CYS A 708 -15.59 -42.40 31.25
CA CYS A 708 -16.58 -42.99 30.37
C CYS A 708 -16.05 -44.29 29.76
N LYS A 709 -14.84 -44.29 29.18
CA LYS A 709 -14.21 -45.51 28.64
C LYS A 709 -13.98 -46.58 29.70
N GLU A 710 -13.54 -46.19 30.90
CA GLU A 710 -13.38 -47.13 32.02
C GLU A 710 -14.71 -47.73 32.46
N ALA A 711 -15.78 -46.92 32.52
CA ALA A 711 -17.13 -47.40 32.83
C ALA A 711 -17.67 -48.33 31.73
N GLU A 712 -17.53 -47.94 30.47
CA GLU A 712 -17.91 -48.76 29.31
C GLU A 712 -17.17 -50.10 29.29
N ALA A 713 -15.85 -50.09 29.53
CA ALA A 713 -15.05 -51.31 29.62
C ALA A 713 -15.54 -52.23 30.75
N ARG A 714 -15.76 -51.67 31.95
CA ARG A 714 -16.29 -52.43 33.10
C ARG A 714 -17.68 -53.02 32.82
N PHE A 715 -18.57 -52.27 32.17
CA PHE A 715 -19.89 -52.79 31.82
C PHE A 715 -19.83 -53.81 30.69
N THR A 716 -18.95 -53.63 29.73
CA THR A 716 -18.72 -54.59 28.64
C THR A 716 -18.18 -55.91 29.20
N GLU A 717 -17.20 -55.86 30.10
CA GLU A 717 -16.67 -57.04 30.80
C GLU A 717 -17.78 -57.77 31.57
N LYS A 718 -18.57 -57.06 32.40
CA LYS A 718 -19.73 -57.64 33.09
C LYS A 718 -20.75 -58.27 32.14
N LEU A 719 -21.03 -57.64 31.00
CA LEU A 719 -21.92 -58.20 29.98
C LEU A 719 -21.33 -59.47 29.37
N THR A 720 -20.03 -59.51 29.08
CA THR A 720 -19.38 -60.72 28.57
C THR A 720 -19.38 -61.86 29.57
N ASP A 721 -19.17 -61.57 30.85
CA ASP A 721 -19.24 -62.57 31.92
C ASP A 721 -20.66 -63.10 32.12
N MET A 722 -21.68 -62.22 32.10
CA MET A 722 -23.08 -62.67 32.12
C MET A 722 -23.42 -63.54 30.90
N ARG A 723 -22.91 -63.20 29.71
CA ARG A 723 -23.07 -64.05 28.51
C ARG A 723 -22.42 -65.41 28.68
N LYS A 724 -21.19 -65.49 29.20
CA LYS A 724 -20.51 -66.76 29.51
C LYS A 724 -21.27 -67.58 30.55
N GLN A 725 -21.79 -66.94 31.60
CA GLN A 725 -22.61 -67.61 32.60
C GLN A 725 -23.91 -68.17 32.01
N LEU A 726 -24.57 -67.41 31.14
CA LEU A 726 -25.76 -67.88 30.42
C LEU A 726 -25.42 -69.06 29.50
N ASP A 727 -24.36 -68.99 28.71
CA ASP A 727 -23.91 -70.08 27.83
C ASP A 727 -23.58 -71.35 28.64
N ASN A 728 -22.92 -71.20 29.79
CA ASN A 728 -22.67 -72.32 30.70
C ASN A 728 -23.96 -72.92 31.27
N ARG A 729 -24.95 -72.10 31.64
CA ARG A 729 -26.26 -72.57 32.09
C ARG A 729 -27.01 -73.30 30.97
N TRP A 730 -26.96 -72.79 29.74
CA TRP A 730 -27.53 -73.46 28.58
C TRP A 730 -26.89 -74.83 28.34
N LYS A 731 -25.56 -74.92 28.33
CA LYS A 731 -24.84 -76.20 28.22
C LYS A 731 -25.18 -77.17 29.35
N GLN A 732 -25.43 -76.67 30.57
CA GLN A 732 -25.89 -77.52 31.68
C GLN A 732 -27.32 -78.01 31.44
N ILE A 733 -28.23 -77.15 30.96
CA ILE A 733 -29.59 -77.52 30.58
C ILE A 733 -29.55 -78.59 29.49
N ASP A 734 -28.76 -78.43 28.43
CA ASP A 734 -28.62 -79.43 27.36
C ASP A 734 -28.13 -80.79 27.89
N LYS A 735 -27.20 -80.77 28.86
CA LYS A 735 -26.73 -81.99 29.55
C LYS A 735 -27.83 -82.63 30.40
N PHE A 736 -28.64 -81.83 31.09
CA PHE A 736 -29.80 -82.34 31.83
C PHE A 736 -30.86 -82.89 30.88
N GLU A 737 -31.19 -82.21 29.80
CA GLU A 737 -32.16 -82.65 28.80
C GLU A 737 -31.72 -83.96 28.13
N SER A 738 -30.46 -84.06 27.71
CA SER A 738 -29.91 -85.30 27.16
C SER A 738 -29.91 -86.45 28.18
N SER A 739 -29.59 -86.17 29.45
CA SER A 739 -29.67 -87.16 30.53
C SER A 739 -31.12 -87.62 30.76
N VAL A 740 -32.08 -86.69 30.84
CA VAL A 740 -33.51 -87.00 31.00
C VAL A 740 -34.03 -87.80 29.80
N LYS A 741 -33.62 -87.46 28.59
CA LYS A 741 -33.95 -88.22 27.37
C LYS A 741 -33.39 -89.65 27.44
N ALA A 742 -32.13 -89.81 27.82
CA ALA A 742 -31.52 -91.13 28.02
C ALA A 742 -32.24 -91.95 29.10
N TYR A 743 -32.64 -91.34 30.22
CA TYR A 743 -33.48 -92.00 31.23
C TYR A 743 -34.86 -92.39 30.68
N GLY A 744 -35.47 -91.54 29.85
CA GLY A 744 -36.72 -91.82 29.16
C GLY A 744 -36.60 -93.02 28.22
N GLU A 745 -35.54 -93.09 27.43
CA GLU A 745 -35.22 -94.21 26.53
C GLU A 745 -34.93 -95.49 27.31
N ALA A 746 -34.17 -95.41 28.40
CA ALA A 746 -33.89 -96.53 29.29
C ALA A 746 -35.20 -97.07 29.90
N LYS A 747 -36.07 -96.18 30.43
CA LYS A 747 -37.39 -96.56 30.96
C LYS A 747 -38.28 -97.21 29.90
N ALA A 748 -38.30 -96.69 28.67
CA ALA A 748 -39.05 -97.28 27.57
C ALA A 748 -38.51 -98.68 27.20
N THR A 749 -37.20 -98.85 27.20
CA THR A 749 -36.53 -100.13 26.97
C THR A 749 -36.86 -101.14 28.06
N TRP A 750 -36.83 -100.72 29.33
CA TRP A 750 -37.25 -101.56 30.46
C TRP A 750 -38.71 -101.95 30.41
N ARG A 751 -39.61 -101.03 30.04
CA ARG A 751 -41.02 -101.36 29.80
C ARG A 751 -41.18 -102.41 28.71
N ARG A 752 -40.51 -102.26 27.55
CA ARG A 752 -40.54 -103.27 26.48
C ARG A 752 -40.03 -104.63 26.96
N LYS A 753 -38.92 -104.66 27.71
CA LYS A 753 -38.39 -105.90 28.31
C LYS A 753 -39.36 -106.50 29.31
N TYR A 754 -39.99 -105.67 30.15
CA TYR A 754 -40.97 -106.12 31.13
C TYR A 754 -42.19 -106.72 30.44
N THR A 755 -42.80 -106.03 29.47
CA THR A 755 -43.93 -106.56 28.70
C THR A 755 -43.56 -107.83 27.94
N ALA A 756 -42.35 -107.92 27.39
CA ALA A 756 -41.86 -109.15 26.77
C ALA A 756 -41.74 -110.29 27.79
N LYS A 757 -41.19 -110.03 28.99
CA LYS A 757 -41.11 -111.01 30.08
C LYS A 757 -42.46 -111.37 30.66
N GLU A 758 -43.39 -110.43 30.72
CA GLU A 758 -44.77 -110.66 31.12
C GLU A 758 -45.48 -111.56 30.10
N GLY A 759 -45.31 -111.31 28.80
CA GLY A 759 -45.78 -112.19 27.73
C GLY A 759 -45.12 -113.57 27.74
N GLU A 760 -43.80 -113.66 27.97
CA GLU A 760 -43.11 -114.94 28.17
C GLU A 760 -43.64 -115.68 29.41
N LEU A 761 -43.92 -114.96 30.50
CA LEU A 761 -44.44 -115.52 31.74
C LEU A 761 -45.90 -115.97 31.59
N GLU A 762 -46.71 -115.23 30.84
CA GLU A 762 -48.06 -115.65 30.43
C GLU A 762 -48.02 -116.88 29.53
N ALA A 763 -47.10 -116.94 28.56
CA ALA A 763 -46.89 -118.13 27.74
C ALA A 763 -46.40 -119.33 28.57
N LEU A 764 -45.50 -119.11 29.54
CA LEU A 764 -45.07 -120.12 30.49
C LEU A 764 -46.19 -120.54 31.45
N LYS A 765 -47.05 -119.62 31.87
CA LYS A 765 -48.25 -119.94 32.66
C LYS A 765 -49.28 -120.70 31.84
N ALA A 766 -49.46 -120.36 30.57
CA ALA A 766 -50.33 -121.08 29.65
C ALA A 766 -49.81 -122.50 29.41
N THR A 767 -48.52 -122.65 29.09
CA THR A 767 -47.88 -123.97 28.97
C THR A 767 -47.82 -124.71 30.31
N ALA A 768 -47.67 -124.04 31.45
CA ALA A 768 -47.75 -124.69 32.76
C ALA A 768 -49.19 -125.08 33.10
N ALA A 769 -50.21 -124.32 32.70
CA ALA A 769 -51.60 -124.69 32.85
C ALA A 769 -51.95 -125.86 31.92
N GLU A 770 -51.41 -125.87 30.69
CA GLU A 770 -51.47 -126.96 29.72
C GLU A 770 -50.75 -128.21 30.26
N LEU A 771 -49.53 -128.04 30.77
CA LEU A 771 -48.77 -129.09 31.45
C LEU A 771 -49.44 -129.53 32.75
N THR A 772 -50.14 -128.65 33.47
CA THR A 772 -50.94 -129.00 34.67
C THR A 772 -52.22 -129.73 34.27
N THR A 773 -52.80 -129.43 33.10
CA THR A 773 -53.87 -130.26 32.51
C THR A 773 -53.34 -131.60 31.98
N GLN A 774 -52.10 -131.64 31.50
CA GLN A 774 -51.40 -132.87 31.12
C GLN A 774 -50.92 -133.68 32.34
N LEU A 775 -50.53 -133.04 33.44
CA LEU A 775 -50.12 -133.65 34.72
C LEU A 775 -51.32 -134.05 35.59
N SER A 776 -52.46 -133.37 35.46
CA SER A 776 -53.72 -133.84 36.04
C SER A 776 -54.33 -135.01 35.26
N SER A 777 -53.93 -135.20 33.98
CA SER A 777 -54.28 -136.36 33.15
C SER A 777 -53.18 -137.45 33.07
N SER A 778 -52.02 -137.26 33.69
CA SER A 778 -51.00 -138.31 33.84
C SER A 778 -50.33 -138.23 35.20
N ARG A 779 -50.87 -139.02 36.13
CA ARG A 779 -50.36 -139.19 37.49
C ARG A 779 -49.17 -140.16 37.50
N ARG A 780 -48.01 -139.62 37.89
CA ARG A 780 -46.81 -140.23 38.52
C ARG A 780 -45.83 -141.06 37.64
N PRO A 781 -44.55 -141.24 38.08
CA PRO A 781 -43.76 -140.44 39.04
C PRO A 781 -42.26 -140.23 38.69
N ALA A 782 -41.67 -139.27 39.39
CA ALA A 782 -40.34 -139.32 40.05
C ALA A 782 -39.01 -139.07 39.28
N GLN A 783 -38.28 -138.10 39.89
CA GLN A 783 -36.86 -138.08 40.30
C GLN A 783 -35.75 -137.80 39.26
N GLY A 784 -34.94 -136.78 39.58
CA GLY A 784 -33.68 -136.51 38.87
C GLY A 784 -32.85 -135.33 39.40
N ASP A 785 -32.74 -135.14 40.72
CA ASP A 785 -31.78 -134.18 41.31
C ASP A 785 -30.37 -134.77 41.32
N THR A 786 -29.47 -134.22 40.48
CA THR A 786 -27.99 -134.25 40.70
C THR A 786 -27.20 -133.42 39.68
N ALA A 787 -27.78 -133.07 38.51
CA ALA A 787 -27.11 -132.24 37.49
C ALA A 787 -27.22 -130.72 37.74
N GLU A 788 -28.31 -130.26 38.39
CA GLU A 788 -28.53 -128.84 38.67
C GLU A 788 -27.54 -128.29 39.70
N VAL A 789 -27.14 -129.08 40.71
CA VAL A 789 -26.21 -128.63 41.76
C VAL A 789 -24.82 -128.30 41.20
N LYS A 790 -24.32 -129.06 40.23
CA LYS A 790 -23.02 -128.78 39.57
C LYS A 790 -23.10 -127.57 38.63
N SER A 791 -24.21 -127.38 37.93
CA SER A 791 -24.47 -126.22 37.06
C SER A 791 -24.58 -124.92 37.88
N LEU A 792 -25.25 -124.97 39.03
CA LEU A 792 -25.38 -123.84 39.94
C LEU A 792 -24.05 -123.48 40.60
N MET A 793 -23.23 -124.48 40.97
CA MET A 793 -21.90 -124.22 41.54
C MET A 793 -20.94 -123.59 40.51
N ALA A 794 -20.97 -124.02 39.24
CA ALA A 794 -20.19 -123.40 38.18
C ALA A 794 -20.63 -121.97 37.84
N ARG A 795 -21.95 -121.67 37.91
CA ARG A 795 -22.47 -120.30 37.79
C ARG A 795 -22.07 -119.42 38.97
N ALA A 796 -22.08 -119.96 40.20
CA ALA A 796 -21.65 -119.25 41.39
C ALA A 796 -20.16 -118.84 41.29
N ILE A 797 -19.28 -119.76 40.87
CA ILE A 797 -17.85 -119.48 40.69
C ILE A 797 -17.61 -118.44 39.57
N ASN A 798 -18.35 -118.50 38.46
CA ASN A 798 -18.23 -117.49 37.40
C ASN A 798 -18.81 -116.13 37.81
N ALA A 799 -19.84 -116.11 38.65
CA ALA A 799 -20.37 -114.87 39.21
C ALA A 799 -19.38 -114.26 40.21
N GLU A 800 -18.72 -115.06 41.05
CA GLU A 800 -17.65 -114.61 41.94
C GLU A 800 -16.49 -114.00 41.17
N LYS A 801 -15.99 -114.66 40.10
CA LYS A 801 -14.91 -114.09 39.28
C LYS A 801 -15.29 -112.76 38.63
N ARG A 802 -16.53 -112.63 38.14
CA ARG A 802 -17.03 -111.36 37.58
C ARG A 802 -17.16 -110.28 38.66
N LEU A 803 -17.63 -110.64 39.86
CA LEU A 803 -17.68 -109.75 41.00
C LEU A 803 -16.28 -109.23 41.33
N THR A 804 -15.28 -110.10 41.45
CA THR A 804 -13.89 -109.69 41.74
C THR A 804 -13.33 -108.75 40.67
N VAL A 805 -13.58 -109.02 39.39
CA VAL A 805 -13.16 -108.11 38.30
C VAL A 805 -13.85 -106.75 38.39
N THR A 806 -15.16 -106.71 38.64
CA THR A 806 -15.88 -105.44 38.82
C THR A 806 -15.45 -104.68 40.07
N GLN A 807 -15.08 -105.40 41.13
CA GLN A 807 -14.64 -104.82 42.39
C GLN A 807 -13.22 -104.23 42.25
N ASN A 808 -12.35 -104.87 41.47
CA ASN A 808 -11.04 -104.32 41.12
C ASN A 808 -11.16 -103.11 40.18
N GLN A 809 -12.10 -103.12 39.22
CA GLN A 809 -12.37 -101.96 38.36
C GLN A 809 -12.96 -100.79 39.16
N LEU A 810 -13.82 -101.06 40.13
CA LEU A 810 -14.36 -100.06 41.04
C LEU A 810 -13.23 -99.44 41.89
N LEU A 811 -12.40 -100.27 42.55
CA LEU A 811 -11.23 -99.80 43.31
C LEU A 811 -10.30 -98.92 42.47
N HIS A 812 -10.02 -99.31 41.23
CA HIS A 812 -9.18 -98.51 40.34
C HIS A 812 -9.83 -97.17 39.95
N SER A 813 -11.15 -97.14 39.79
CA SER A 813 -11.90 -95.89 39.54
C SER A 813 -11.95 -95.00 40.78
N GLU A 814 -12.07 -95.59 41.97
CA GLU A 814 -12.04 -94.89 43.26
C GLU A 814 -10.66 -94.28 43.52
N GLU A 815 -9.57 -95.00 43.22
CA GLU A 815 -8.20 -94.47 43.29
C GLU A 815 -7.97 -93.31 42.31
N LYS A 816 -8.50 -93.39 41.09
CA LYS A 816 -8.43 -92.29 40.11
C LYS A 816 -9.20 -91.05 40.59
N ILE A 817 -10.39 -91.24 41.16
CA ILE A 817 -11.18 -90.14 41.73
C ILE A 817 -10.46 -89.54 42.94
N ALA A 818 -9.91 -90.36 43.83
CA ALA A 818 -9.14 -89.92 44.99
C ALA A 818 -7.91 -89.10 44.59
N ASN A 819 -7.17 -89.55 43.57
CA ASN A 819 -6.02 -88.81 43.03
C ASN A 819 -6.43 -87.48 42.36
N MET A 820 -7.59 -87.45 41.69
CA MET A 820 -8.12 -86.21 41.11
C MET A 820 -8.55 -85.23 42.20
N ILE A 821 -9.21 -85.71 43.26
CA ILE A 821 -9.59 -84.89 44.42
C ILE A 821 -8.35 -84.33 45.11
N GLN A 822 -7.30 -85.14 45.33
CA GLN A 822 -6.04 -84.64 45.89
C GLN A 822 -5.42 -83.53 45.02
N LYS A 823 -5.38 -83.70 43.70
CA LYS A 823 -4.88 -82.66 42.79
C LYS A 823 -5.71 -81.38 42.91
N THR A 824 -7.04 -81.47 42.93
CA THR A 824 -7.92 -80.31 43.12
C THR A 824 -7.67 -79.62 44.46
N VAL A 825 -7.58 -80.37 45.57
CA VAL A 825 -7.28 -79.80 46.90
C VAL A 825 -5.92 -79.10 46.92
N THR A 826 -4.89 -79.66 46.27
CA THR A 826 -3.58 -78.98 46.20
C THR A 826 -3.62 -77.70 45.36
N VAL A 827 -4.41 -77.67 44.29
CA VAL A 827 -4.60 -76.46 43.47
C VAL A 827 -5.37 -75.41 44.26
N ASP A 828 -6.45 -75.80 44.93
CA ASP A 828 -7.26 -74.91 45.75
C ASP A 828 -6.43 -74.32 46.89
N SER A 829 -5.60 -75.11 47.57
CA SER A 829 -4.70 -74.60 48.62
C SER A 829 -3.68 -73.57 48.10
N LYS A 830 -3.18 -73.73 46.87
CA LYS A 830 -2.27 -72.76 46.23
C LYS A 830 -3.00 -71.48 45.82
N TRP A 831 -4.26 -71.60 45.38
CA TRP A 831 -5.12 -70.46 45.08
C TRP A 831 -5.47 -69.68 46.34
N GLU A 832 -5.89 -70.35 47.41
CA GLU A 832 -6.15 -69.72 48.71
C GLU A 832 -4.93 -68.99 49.26
N ALA A 833 -3.73 -69.57 49.12
CA ALA A 833 -2.49 -68.91 49.54
C ALA A 833 -2.23 -67.61 48.76
N ARG A 834 -2.43 -67.62 47.44
CA ARG A 834 -2.30 -66.41 46.59
C ARG A 834 -3.35 -65.36 46.92
N VAL A 835 -4.60 -65.77 47.16
CA VAL A 835 -5.67 -64.85 47.56
C VAL A 835 -5.32 -64.17 48.89
N LYS A 836 -4.87 -64.93 49.89
CA LYS A 836 -4.41 -64.37 51.17
C LYS A 836 -3.22 -63.41 51.01
N GLU A 837 -2.29 -63.70 50.10
CA GLU A 837 -1.18 -62.79 49.82
C GLU A 837 -1.66 -61.47 49.18
N TYR A 838 -2.61 -61.54 48.23
CA TYR A 838 -3.19 -60.34 47.63
C TYR A 838 -3.99 -59.53 48.64
N GLU A 839 -4.78 -60.17 49.50
CA GLU A 839 -5.51 -59.51 50.59
C GLU A 839 -4.54 -58.81 51.57
N ALA A 840 -3.42 -59.46 51.92
CA ALA A 840 -2.40 -58.86 52.77
C ALA A 840 -1.74 -57.64 52.11
N ARG A 841 -1.44 -57.70 50.81
CA ARG A 841 -0.87 -56.57 50.04
C ARG A 841 -1.84 -55.40 49.94
N ILE A 842 -3.13 -55.67 49.69
CA ILE A 842 -4.18 -54.65 49.64
C ILE A 842 -4.31 -53.98 51.02
N LYS A 843 -4.37 -54.76 52.09
CA LYS A 843 -4.46 -54.23 53.46
C LYS A 843 -3.25 -53.37 53.82
N ALA A 844 -2.03 -53.78 53.44
CA ALA A 844 -0.82 -52.98 53.65
C ALA A 844 -0.83 -51.66 52.86
N ALA A 845 -1.34 -51.68 51.63
CA ALA A 845 -1.50 -50.48 50.81
C ALA A 845 -2.55 -49.52 51.40
N GLU A 846 -3.68 -50.05 51.89
CA GLU A 846 -4.69 -49.25 52.58
C GLU A 846 -4.17 -48.61 53.87
N GLU A 847 -3.38 -49.33 54.66
CA GLU A 847 -2.74 -48.79 55.87
C GLU A 847 -1.69 -47.72 55.54
N LYS A 848 -0.93 -47.88 54.46
CA LYS A 848 0.00 -46.85 53.97
C LYS A 848 -0.76 -45.59 53.55
N TYR A 849 -1.85 -45.73 52.80
CA TYR A 849 -2.70 -44.61 52.40
C TYR A 849 -3.34 -43.90 53.60
N LYS A 850 -3.79 -44.65 54.62
CA LYS A 850 -4.30 -44.07 55.87
C LYS A 850 -3.23 -43.26 56.60
N ARG A 851 -2.00 -43.77 56.69
CA ARG A 851 -0.86 -43.04 57.28
C ARG A 851 -0.50 -41.78 56.50
N GLU A 852 -0.43 -41.84 55.17
CA GLU A 852 -0.16 -40.66 54.33
C GLU A 852 -1.28 -39.62 54.44
N ARG A 853 -2.54 -40.06 54.44
CA ARG A 853 -3.69 -39.17 54.64
C ARG A 853 -3.67 -38.51 56.01
N GLN A 854 -3.28 -39.24 57.05
CA GLN A 854 -3.17 -38.69 58.41
C GLN A 854 -2.00 -37.70 58.51
N GLY A 855 -0.83 -38.03 57.98
CA GLY A 855 0.32 -37.10 57.92
C GLY A 855 0.04 -35.86 57.07
N GLY A 856 -0.79 -35.99 56.03
CA GLY A 856 -1.30 -34.84 55.27
C GLY A 856 -2.21 -33.93 56.10
N LYS A 857 -3.12 -34.51 56.90
CA LYS A 857 -3.97 -33.73 57.82
C LYS A 857 -3.14 -33.01 58.88
N GLU A 858 -2.14 -33.67 59.44
CA GLU A 858 -1.25 -33.07 60.45
C GLU A 858 -0.45 -31.89 59.85
N ARG A 859 0.09 -32.04 58.64
CA ARG A 859 0.72 -30.92 57.91
C ARG A 859 -0.23 -29.76 57.64
N VAL A 860 -1.48 -30.03 57.28
CA VAL A 860 -2.48 -28.97 57.09
C VAL A 860 -2.74 -28.24 58.40
N VAL A 861 -2.90 -28.95 59.52
CA VAL A 861 -3.10 -28.34 60.84
C VAL A 861 -1.87 -27.52 61.28
N GLU A 862 -0.65 -28.00 61.02
CA GLU A 862 0.58 -27.24 61.27
C GLU A 862 0.64 -25.95 60.44
N LEU A 863 0.33 -26.02 59.14
CA LEU A 863 0.30 -24.86 58.25
C LEU A 863 -0.79 -23.87 58.66
N GLU A 864 -1.98 -24.33 59.05
CA GLU A 864 -3.04 -23.47 59.59
C GLU A 864 -2.62 -22.77 60.89
N SER A 865 -1.89 -23.47 61.76
CA SER A 865 -1.31 -22.87 62.98
C SER A 865 -0.28 -21.79 62.65
N GLN A 866 0.61 -22.07 61.68
CA GLN A 866 1.60 -21.09 61.20
C GLN A 866 0.94 -19.87 60.56
N ILE A 867 -0.10 -20.06 59.75
CA ILE A 867 -0.89 -18.97 59.16
C ILE A 867 -1.50 -18.11 60.27
N LYS A 868 -2.16 -18.70 61.26
CA LYS A 868 -2.74 -17.95 62.40
C LYS A 868 -1.66 -17.19 63.19
N SER A 869 -0.46 -17.75 63.32
CA SER A 869 0.67 -17.06 63.96
C SER A 869 1.12 -15.85 63.13
N LEU A 870 1.24 -16.00 61.81
CA LEU A 870 1.61 -14.91 60.90
C LEU A 870 0.54 -13.82 60.83
N GLU A 871 -0.74 -14.19 60.83
CA GLU A 871 -1.87 -13.25 60.89
C GLU A 871 -1.80 -12.40 62.17
N ARG A 872 -1.54 -13.02 63.34
CA ARG A 872 -1.34 -12.27 64.59
C ARG A 872 -0.13 -11.34 64.52
N GLN A 873 0.97 -11.76 63.90
CA GLN A 873 2.15 -10.90 63.73
C GLN A 873 1.84 -9.71 62.81
N HIS A 874 1.08 -9.95 61.73
CA HIS A 874 0.63 -8.91 60.82
C HIS A 874 -0.31 -7.91 61.53
N GLU A 875 -1.27 -8.38 62.33
CA GLU A 875 -2.15 -7.51 63.10
C GLU A 875 -1.37 -6.63 64.09
N LEU A 876 -0.35 -7.20 64.75
CA LEU A 876 0.54 -6.45 65.64
C LEU A 876 1.37 -5.41 64.86
N ALA A 877 1.84 -5.75 63.66
CA ALA A 877 2.58 -4.83 62.79
C ALA A 877 1.69 -3.67 62.31
N VAL A 878 0.44 -3.94 61.93
CA VAL A 878 -0.54 -2.91 61.55
C VAL A 878 -0.86 -2.00 62.73
N LYS A 879 -1.07 -2.56 63.93
CA LYS A 879 -1.26 -1.74 65.14
C LYS A 879 -0.07 -0.83 65.42
N ARG A 880 1.16 -1.32 65.25
CA ARG A 880 2.38 -0.49 65.36
C ARG A 880 2.44 0.58 64.28
N SER A 881 2.08 0.27 63.04
CA SER A 881 2.02 1.24 61.94
C SER A 881 1.02 2.35 62.25
N ASN A 882 -0.19 2.01 62.68
CA ASN A 882 -1.22 2.99 63.03
C ASN A 882 -0.80 3.84 64.25
N GLN A 883 -0.09 3.25 65.23
CA GLN A 883 0.49 4.02 66.33
C GLN A 883 1.55 5.00 65.86
N LEU A 884 2.43 4.60 64.93
CA LEU A 884 3.43 5.50 64.33
C LEU A 884 2.77 6.61 63.50
N GLU A 885 1.71 6.30 62.77
CA GLU A 885 0.94 7.27 62.00
C GLU A 885 0.28 8.31 62.91
N ASN A 886 -0.35 7.88 64.00
CA ASN A 886 -0.90 8.79 65.03
C ASN A 886 0.19 9.66 65.67
N VAL A 887 1.40 9.13 65.90
CA VAL A 887 2.55 9.92 66.38
C VAL A 887 3.02 10.93 65.31
N ALA A 888 3.02 10.55 64.03
CA ALA A 888 3.35 11.46 62.94
C ALA A 888 2.32 12.59 62.77
N GLU A 889 1.03 12.28 62.92
CA GLU A 889 -0.04 13.28 62.89
C GLU A 889 0.02 14.24 64.07
N THR A 890 0.25 13.73 65.28
CA THR A 890 0.41 14.58 66.47
C THR A 890 1.64 15.50 66.37
N ASN A 891 2.74 15.02 65.79
CA ASN A 891 3.91 15.86 65.49
C ASN A 891 3.61 16.93 64.41
N LYS A 892 2.82 16.61 63.37
CA LYS A 892 2.38 17.61 62.37
C LYS A 892 1.53 18.72 62.99
N VAL A 893 0.65 18.39 63.93
CA VAL A 893 -0.18 19.37 64.65
C VAL A 893 0.66 20.26 65.56
N ALA A 894 1.71 19.72 66.19
CA ALA A 894 2.63 20.51 67.01
C ALA A 894 3.44 21.53 66.18
N THR A 895 3.87 21.16 64.96
CA THR A 895 4.57 22.08 64.04
C THR A 895 3.68 23.16 63.43
N GLY A 896 2.35 22.97 63.40
CA GLY A 896 1.40 23.96 62.88
C GLY A 896 1.04 25.10 63.84
N ARG A 897 1.41 25.00 65.12
CA ARG A 897 1.07 26.01 66.16
C ARG A 897 2.17 27.05 66.43
N THR A 898 3.27 27.05 65.67
CA THR A 898 4.39 28.01 65.81
C THR A 898 4.65 28.83 64.54
N ARG A 899 3.58 29.17 63.81
CA ARG A 899 3.62 30.20 62.77
C ARG A 899 2.52 31.23 62.96
#